data_AF-A0A1Y3VHQ6-F1
#
_entry.id   AF-A0A1Y3VHQ6-F1
#
_cell.length_a   1.000
_cell.length_b   1.000
_cell.length_c   1.000
_cell.angle_alpha   90.00
_cell.angle_beta   90.00
_cell.angle_gamma   90.00
#
_symmetry.space_group_name_H-M   'P 1'
#
loop_
_entity.id
_entity.type
_entity.pdbx_description
1 polymer ?
#
loop_
_entity_poly.entity_id
_entity_poly.type
_entity_poly.pdbx_seq_one_letter_code
_entity_poly.pdbx_strand_id
1 'polypeptide(L)'
;MEQNACGASLRQPISDTPPSTGCSPVSTICRRKPDTSGTRGISRVPEVGRLRRPQDKPNAQPMKNNLFTPMIRRMAAISTVLILFAAWSAGCSKDDTGESGILNISDVVLPEQIDTSVGGEIAVSGKGFKTGDVILLRSALVGSTEYTAPTVRVSASEIVFTVPDGLTNGEYKVYVLRNDQRLLLGRTTINLLSDVPDQAGMNVKGIVSCGGQPVAGVVVSDGTEVTKTDAKGIYYLNSDKKNGYVFISVPSGYEVEHSGTTPQFFRYLNQPASTVEQRDFPLTKRDNDRHRVVVFTDVHLANRVSDRSQFQSGFLREMTDYLQSCRKENIPIYGIALGDLAWDSYWYDNNYDLSDYQNDLKSLDFPVFSAPGNHDNDPQIANNDFEAAAPFRQIVGPTDFSFNIGGIHYILLDNVVYENPDGISGTHSYAARIADEKLEWLKKDLATVDRQTPVFIGMHIPLHTTPKLNTAGQPTTEYNIEAAEQFVACLDGYNVSILSGHTHNNFNVTESESLREHNIAAVCATWWWTGHTDYAGNHICRDGSPGGYKIFEASGQQVGWYYKGIGKEASYQFRTYDLNECLLEKSELCPSASNADFTKYACGYDQKNSNNEVLINVFDWADDWKIEVTDLSDNSKLTTTRVRTYDPLHVLSYNMRKLAKASTLTFPTSYTAHMFKVKARTASSSLRIVVTDGFGKQYEQVMSRPKALSYGME
;
A
#
# COMPACT_ATOMS: atom_id res chain seq x y z
N MET A 1 -2.75 17.00 -15.01
CA MET A 1 -1.92 16.39 -13.96
C MET A 1 -2.30 14.91 -13.74
N GLU A 2 -3.58 14.52 -13.71
CA GLU A 2 -4.04 13.11 -13.55
C GLU A 2 -3.42 12.01 -14.44
N GLN A 3 -2.69 12.30 -15.54
CA GLN A 3 -2.13 11.28 -16.44
C GLN A 3 -0.65 10.92 -16.18
N ASN A 4 0.11 11.71 -15.41
CA ASN A 4 1.56 11.50 -15.32
C ASN A 4 1.97 10.50 -14.22
N ALA A 5 1.21 10.39 -13.14
CA ALA A 5 1.63 9.61 -11.96
C ALA A 5 1.57 8.08 -12.16
N CYS A 6 0.61 7.57 -12.93
CA CYS A 6 0.55 6.15 -13.33
C CYS A 6 1.30 5.88 -14.67
N GLY A 7 2.17 6.80 -15.10
CA GLY A 7 2.75 6.87 -16.45
C GLY A 7 4.28 6.83 -16.50
N ALA A 8 4.95 6.50 -15.39
CA ALA A 8 6.41 6.46 -15.31
C ALA A 8 6.98 5.21 -16.03
N SER A 9 7.64 5.43 -17.17
CA SER A 9 8.62 4.54 -17.82
C SER A 9 8.29 3.05 -18.07
N LEU A 10 7.01 2.67 -18.24
CA LEU A 10 6.71 1.45 -19.00
C LEU A 10 7.12 1.65 -20.47
N ARG A 11 8.06 0.84 -20.96
CA ARG A 11 8.51 0.89 -22.37
C ARG A 11 7.31 0.71 -23.31
N GLN A 12 6.97 1.74 -24.07
CA GLN A 12 5.96 1.63 -25.12
C GLN A 12 6.40 0.59 -26.17
N PRO A 13 5.60 -0.45 -26.47
CA PRO A 13 5.84 -1.29 -27.62
C PRO A 13 5.59 -0.47 -28.89
N ILE A 14 6.54 -0.53 -29.82
CA ILE A 14 6.40 0.05 -31.16
C ILE A 14 5.21 -0.64 -31.86
N SER A 15 4.42 0.14 -32.60
CA SER A 15 3.27 -0.39 -33.35
C SER A 15 3.74 -1.22 -34.55
N ASP A 16 3.47 -2.53 -34.52
CA ASP A 16 3.72 -3.42 -35.67
C ASP A 16 2.71 -3.16 -36.80
N THR A 17 3.21 -2.71 -37.96
CA THR A 17 2.50 -2.77 -39.23
C THR A 17 2.75 -4.12 -39.93
N PRO A 18 1.76 -4.70 -40.63
CA PRO A 18 1.89 -6.05 -41.19
C PRO A 18 2.86 -6.10 -42.38
N PRO A 19 3.65 -7.18 -42.54
CA PRO A 19 4.63 -7.30 -43.61
C PRO A 19 3.98 -7.62 -44.96
N SER A 20 4.44 -6.93 -46.01
CA SER A 20 4.17 -7.31 -47.40
C SER A 20 5.29 -8.18 -47.97
N THR A 21 4.94 -9.03 -48.94
CA THR A 21 5.77 -10.10 -49.50
C THR A 21 6.88 -9.61 -50.44
N GLY A 22 8.09 -10.19 -50.39
CA GLY A 22 9.11 -9.97 -51.42
C GLY A 22 10.43 -10.74 -51.25
N CYS A 23 10.75 -11.59 -52.22
CA CYS A 23 11.88 -12.52 -52.32
C CYS A 23 13.30 -12.04 -51.96
N SER A 24 14.12 -12.96 -51.44
CA SER A 24 15.60 -12.94 -51.45
C SER A 24 16.16 -13.51 -52.80
N PRO A 25 17.48 -13.75 -52.98
CA PRO A 25 18.68 -13.24 -52.30
C PRO A 25 19.76 -12.71 -53.29
N VAL A 26 20.94 -12.26 -52.80
CA VAL A 26 22.30 -12.63 -53.29
C VAL A 26 23.38 -12.07 -52.33
N SER A 27 24.53 -12.74 -52.29
CA SER A 27 25.66 -12.61 -51.36
C SER A 27 26.57 -11.38 -51.55
N THR A 28 27.46 -11.09 -50.57
CA THR A 28 28.91 -11.44 -50.62
C THR A 28 29.78 -10.67 -49.59
N ILE A 29 30.39 -11.41 -48.65
CA ILE A 29 31.77 -11.29 -48.10
C ILE A 29 32.49 -9.91 -48.14
N CYS A 30 32.94 -9.37 -46.99
CA CYS A 30 34.35 -9.43 -46.54
C CYS A 30 34.64 -8.82 -45.15
N ARG A 31 35.84 -9.13 -44.60
CA ARG A 31 36.36 -8.75 -43.26
C ARG A 31 37.17 -7.44 -43.27
N ARG A 32 37.18 -6.68 -42.16
CA ARG A 32 38.37 -6.40 -41.28
C ARG A 32 38.16 -5.21 -40.31
N LYS A 33 38.66 -5.36 -39.08
CA LYS A 33 39.09 -4.33 -38.10
C LYS A 33 40.62 -4.14 -38.22
N PRO A 34 41.29 -3.22 -37.46
CA PRO A 34 40.91 -1.89 -36.94
C PRO A 34 41.96 -0.80 -37.32
N ASP A 35 41.83 0.46 -36.88
CA ASP A 35 42.71 1.09 -35.85
C ASP A 35 42.76 2.64 -35.77
N THR A 36 42.98 3.12 -34.53
CA THR A 36 43.68 4.35 -34.07
C THR A 36 43.31 5.80 -34.50
N SER A 37 42.94 6.59 -33.48
CA SER A 37 43.44 7.95 -33.10
C SER A 37 43.49 9.15 -34.07
N GLY A 38 43.10 10.34 -33.57
CA GLY A 38 43.55 11.63 -34.14
C GLY A 38 42.74 12.86 -33.67
N THR A 39 43.33 13.73 -32.86
CA THR A 39 42.67 14.93 -32.30
C THR A 39 43.08 16.26 -32.96
N ARG A 40 42.15 17.25 -32.91
CA ARG A 40 42.32 18.72 -33.06
C ARG A 40 42.56 19.30 -34.47
N GLY A 41 41.82 20.38 -34.76
CA GLY A 41 42.08 21.31 -35.89
C GLY A 41 40.96 22.34 -36.07
N ILE A 42 41.17 23.58 -35.60
CA ILE A 42 40.20 24.69 -35.68
C ILE A 42 40.52 25.57 -36.92
N SER A 43 39.51 26.09 -37.63
CA SER A 43 39.29 27.55 -37.86
C SER A 43 38.56 27.95 -39.17
N ARG A 44 37.83 29.08 -39.08
CA ARG A 44 37.42 30.06 -40.12
C ARG A 44 36.18 29.84 -41.01
N VAL A 45 35.19 30.70 -40.71
CA VAL A 45 34.10 31.22 -41.56
C VAL A 45 34.64 32.39 -42.42
N PRO A 46 33.95 32.82 -43.50
CA PRO A 46 33.26 34.13 -43.44
C PRO A 46 31.89 34.23 -44.19
N GLU A 47 30.87 34.77 -43.50
CA GLU A 47 30.07 36.01 -43.79
C GLU A 47 29.90 36.54 -45.26
N VAL A 48 28.83 37.22 -45.73
CA VAL A 48 27.66 37.99 -45.17
C VAL A 48 26.47 38.01 -46.17
N GLY A 49 25.20 38.30 -45.77
CA GLY A 49 24.07 38.48 -46.74
C GLY A 49 22.71 39.15 -46.38
N ARG A 50 22.62 40.23 -45.57
CA ARG A 50 21.56 41.30 -45.52
C ARG A 50 20.04 40.96 -45.73
N LEU A 51 19.15 41.09 -44.72
CA LEU A 51 18.43 42.30 -44.18
C LEU A 51 17.01 42.61 -44.73
N ARG A 52 15.99 42.67 -43.83
CA ARG A 52 14.93 43.73 -43.72
C ARG A 52 14.06 43.57 -42.44
N ARG A 53 13.45 44.67 -42.00
CA ARG A 53 12.50 44.93 -40.85
C ARG A 53 11.49 46.02 -41.34
N PRO A 54 10.39 46.47 -40.66
CA PRO A 54 10.28 46.77 -39.20
C PRO A 54 8.85 46.77 -38.52
N GLN A 55 8.76 47.34 -37.30
CA GLN A 55 7.59 47.93 -36.57
C GLN A 55 6.47 47.00 -36.01
N ASP A 56 5.78 47.28 -34.87
CA ASP A 56 6.01 48.24 -33.78
C ASP A 56 5.32 47.84 -32.43
N LYS A 57 5.65 48.56 -31.34
CA LYS A 57 5.14 48.47 -29.93
C LYS A 57 3.99 49.50 -29.69
N PRO A 58 3.38 49.74 -28.47
CA PRO A 58 3.78 49.50 -27.06
C PRO A 58 2.60 48.89 -26.20
N ASN A 59 2.37 49.06 -24.87
CA ASN A 59 3.00 49.80 -23.76
C ASN A 59 2.61 49.24 -22.35
N ALA A 60 3.50 49.29 -21.34
CA ALA A 60 3.21 49.40 -19.89
C ALA A 60 4.50 49.63 -19.07
N GLN A 61 4.46 50.38 -17.96
CA GLN A 61 5.64 50.94 -17.26
C GLN A 61 6.01 50.26 -15.91
N PRO A 62 7.25 50.45 -15.41
CA PRO A 62 7.74 49.88 -14.13
C PRO A 62 7.95 50.89 -12.98
N MET A 63 7.74 50.45 -11.73
CA MET A 63 8.27 51.01 -10.45
C MET A 63 8.10 49.92 -9.37
N LYS A 64 8.90 49.77 -8.29
CA LYS A 64 10.17 50.36 -7.82
C LYS A 64 10.75 49.41 -6.74
N ASN A 65 12.08 49.44 -6.52
CA ASN A 65 12.75 48.67 -5.45
C ASN A 65 12.50 49.22 -4.03
N ASN A 66 12.58 48.33 -3.04
CA ASN A 66 13.23 48.44 -1.70
C ASN A 66 12.56 47.43 -0.74
N LEU A 67 13.19 46.76 0.24
CA LEU A 67 14.57 46.45 0.70
C LEU A 67 14.35 45.17 1.56
N PHE A 68 15.18 44.11 1.57
CA PHE A 68 16.52 44.00 2.17
C PHE A 68 17.13 42.63 1.80
N THR A 69 18.45 42.45 1.96
CA THR A 69 19.15 41.17 1.77
C THR A 69 20.20 41.01 2.91
N PRO A 70 20.98 39.91 3.00
CA PRO A 70 20.85 38.90 4.04
C PRO A 70 22.00 38.93 5.07
N MET A 71 22.00 38.00 6.04
CA MET A 71 23.26 37.57 6.66
C MET A 71 23.23 36.09 7.10
N ILE A 72 24.14 35.30 6.52
CA ILE A 72 24.44 33.91 6.88
C ILE A 72 25.88 33.87 7.40
N ARG A 73 26.10 33.51 8.68
CA ARG A 73 27.10 32.50 9.12
C ARG A 73 27.33 32.48 10.65
N ARG A 74 27.29 31.26 11.19
CA ARG A 74 28.01 30.72 12.38
C ARG A 74 27.66 31.30 13.76
N MET A 75 27.10 30.45 14.64
CA MET A 75 27.88 29.76 15.69
C MET A 75 27.16 28.50 16.18
N ALA A 76 27.85 27.68 16.98
CA ALA A 76 27.50 26.30 17.32
C ALA A 76 26.50 26.15 18.47
N ALA A 77 25.96 24.93 18.57
CA ALA A 77 25.41 24.27 19.77
C ALA A 77 24.24 24.95 20.51
N ILE A 78 23.03 24.45 20.23
CA ILE A 78 22.03 23.97 21.20
C ILE A 78 21.04 23.10 20.42
N SER A 79 20.73 21.91 20.92
CA SER A 79 19.75 21.02 20.30
C SER A 79 18.33 21.52 20.61
N THR A 80 17.62 22.02 19.61
CA THR A 80 16.21 22.40 19.74
C THR A 80 15.36 21.42 18.94
N VAL A 81 14.61 20.57 19.64
CA VAL A 81 13.54 19.76 19.05
C VAL A 81 12.46 20.71 18.54
N LEU A 82 12.17 20.63 17.24
CA LEU A 82 11.16 21.45 16.57
C LEU A 82 10.12 20.52 15.95
N ILE A 83 9.29 19.93 16.81
CA ILE A 83 8.12 19.15 16.41
C ILE A 83 6.97 20.14 16.20
N LEU A 84 6.53 20.27 14.96
CA LEU A 84 5.32 20.98 14.57
C LEU A 84 4.26 19.94 14.20
N PHE A 85 3.27 19.74 15.07
CA PHE A 85 2.05 19.01 14.72
C PHE A 85 0.81 19.79 15.18
N ALA A 86 -0.25 19.67 14.39
CA ALA A 86 -1.48 20.43 14.56
C ALA A 86 -2.32 19.89 15.73
N ALA A 87 -2.73 20.78 16.64
CA ALA A 87 -3.59 20.42 17.76
C ALA A 87 -5.04 20.19 17.29
N TRP A 88 -5.46 18.93 17.19
CA TRP A 88 -6.88 18.56 17.12
C TRP A 88 -7.47 18.52 18.54
N SER A 89 -8.37 19.47 18.84
CA SER A 89 -9.11 19.51 20.08
C SER A 89 -10.30 18.54 20.07
N ALA A 90 -10.05 17.28 20.42
CA ALA A 90 -11.10 16.29 20.64
C ALA A 90 -11.98 16.68 21.84
N GLY A 91 -13.27 16.93 21.60
CA GLY A 91 -14.20 17.43 22.61
C GLY A 91 -14.72 16.36 23.57
N CYS A 92 -14.59 16.63 24.87
CA CYS A 92 -15.49 16.28 25.98
C CYS A 92 -16.30 14.95 25.87
N SER A 93 -15.76 13.86 26.40
CA SER A 93 -16.59 12.87 27.10
C SER A 93 -16.86 13.37 28.54
N LYS A 94 -18.12 13.40 28.96
CA LYS A 94 -18.47 13.67 30.37
C LYS A 94 -18.22 12.40 31.20
N ASP A 95 -17.29 12.48 32.14
CA ASP A 95 -17.50 12.10 33.56
C ASP A 95 -16.23 12.35 34.38
N ASP A 96 -16.28 13.37 35.23
CA ASP A 96 -15.49 13.63 36.46
C ASP A 96 -15.77 15.09 36.89
N THR A 97 -16.98 15.36 37.40
CA THR A 97 -17.37 16.72 37.83
C THR A 97 -16.79 17.07 39.19
N GLY A 98 -15.52 17.52 39.23
CA GLY A 98 -14.96 18.06 40.48
C GLY A 98 -13.46 18.27 40.58
N GLU A 99 -12.78 18.89 39.60
CA GLU A 99 -11.34 19.18 39.69
C GLU A 99 -10.97 20.55 39.08
N SER A 100 -11.39 21.64 39.76
CA SER A 100 -11.09 23.02 39.36
C SER A 100 -9.79 23.54 40.00
N GLY A 101 -8.65 23.34 39.32
CA GLY A 101 -7.38 23.98 39.66
C GLY A 101 -7.24 25.37 39.02
N ILE A 102 -6.84 26.39 39.79
CA ILE A 102 -6.58 27.76 39.30
C ILE A 102 -5.13 27.88 38.77
N LEU A 103 -4.56 26.76 38.28
CA LEU A 103 -3.19 26.70 37.79
C LEU A 103 -3.16 27.11 36.32
N ASN A 104 -2.64 28.30 36.06
CA ASN A 104 -2.34 28.76 34.71
C ASN A 104 -1.12 28.01 34.15
N ILE A 105 -1.34 26.76 33.75
CA ILE A 105 -0.38 25.95 32.99
C ILE A 105 -1.01 25.63 31.64
N SER A 106 -0.28 25.89 30.55
CA SER A 106 -0.77 25.73 29.17
C SER A 106 0.31 25.10 28.28
N ASP A 107 -0.07 24.82 27.03
CA ASP A 107 0.80 24.27 25.97
C ASP A 107 1.55 23.00 26.39
N VAL A 108 0.89 22.19 27.23
CA VAL A 108 1.46 20.98 27.81
C VAL A 108 1.74 19.94 26.73
N VAL A 109 2.96 19.41 26.71
CA VAL A 109 3.33 18.26 25.90
C VAL A 109 3.69 17.11 26.84
N LEU A 110 2.81 16.11 26.88
CA LEU A 110 2.95 14.86 27.60
C LEU A 110 2.96 13.73 26.55
N PRO A 111 3.96 12.82 26.53
CA PRO A 111 3.94 11.68 25.61
C PRO A 111 2.74 10.76 25.90
N GLU A 112 2.06 10.29 24.86
CA GLU A 112 0.92 9.37 25.02
C GLU A 112 1.33 8.00 25.60
N GLN A 113 2.57 7.59 25.35
CA GLN A 113 3.19 6.40 25.93
C GLN A 113 4.62 6.72 26.40
N ILE A 114 5.00 6.12 27.53
CA ILE A 114 6.32 6.28 28.15
C ILE A 114 6.84 4.89 28.54
N ASP A 115 7.86 4.40 27.84
CA ASP A 115 8.62 3.23 28.25
C ASP A 115 9.82 3.67 29.08
N THR A 116 9.93 3.21 30.33
CA THR A 116 10.94 3.67 31.30
C THR A 116 11.08 2.67 32.46
N SER A 117 12.07 2.81 33.34
CA SER A 117 12.17 2.00 34.56
C SER A 117 11.63 2.73 35.79
N VAL A 118 11.41 2.00 36.88
CA VAL A 118 11.24 2.63 38.21
C VAL A 118 12.49 3.48 38.52
N GLY A 119 12.28 4.70 39.02
CA GLY A 119 13.33 5.70 39.22
C GLY A 119 13.77 6.46 37.96
N GLY A 120 13.32 6.07 36.76
CA GLY A 120 13.64 6.77 35.50
C GLY A 120 13.02 8.17 35.42
N GLU A 121 13.73 9.12 34.79
CA GLU A 121 13.25 10.49 34.60
C GLU A 121 12.24 10.62 33.45
N ILE A 122 11.14 11.34 33.70
CA ILE A 122 10.12 11.73 32.72
C ILE A 122 10.05 13.24 32.68
N ALA A 123 10.19 13.82 31.48
CA ALA A 123 10.02 15.25 31.25
C ALA A 123 8.65 15.57 30.64
N VAL A 124 8.00 16.62 31.15
CA VAL A 124 6.76 17.19 30.60
C VAL A 124 7.03 18.67 30.35
N SER A 125 6.87 19.10 29.10
CA SER A 125 7.02 20.52 28.74
C SER A 125 5.67 21.24 28.75
N GLY A 126 5.72 22.57 28.78
CA GLY A 126 4.54 23.42 28.84
C GLY A 126 4.91 24.87 29.12
N LYS A 127 4.00 25.64 29.70
CA LYS A 127 4.25 27.00 30.19
C LYS A 127 3.52 27.22 31.52
N GLY A 128 4.20 27.79 32.51
CA GLY A 128 3.59 28.18 33.79
C GLY A 128 3.91 27.25 34.98
N PHE A 129 4.78 26.26 34.79
CA PHE A 129 5.37 25.47 35.88
C PHE A 129 6.20 26.36 36.83
N LYS A 130 6.33 25.94 38.09
CA LYS A 130 7.03 26.70 39.15
C LYS A 130 7.75 25.77 40.12
N THR A 131 8.84 26.26 40.71
CA THR A 131 9.52 25.59 41.83
C THR A 131 8.52 25.29 42.96
N GLY A 132 8.47 24.03 43.40
CA GLY A 132 7.47 23.54 44.36
C GLY A 132 6.30 22.77 43.73
N ASP A 133 6.20 22.74 42.39
CA ASP A 133 5.30 21.83 41.69
C ASP A 133 5.73 20.37 41.90
N VAL A 134 4.75 19.48 42.07
CA VAL A 134 4.92 18.02 42.22
C VAL A 134 4.01 17.30 41.24
N ILE A 135 4.44 16.16 40.70
CA ILE A 135 3.62 15.33 39.81
C ILE A 135 2.91 14.24 40.61
N LEU A 136 1.64 13.99 40.25
CA LEU A 136 0.80 12.94 40.83
C LEU A 136 0.24 12.08 39.70
N LEU A 137 0.50 10.78 39.74
CA LEU A 137 0.06 9.80 38.76
C LEU A 137 -1.11 9.01 39.37
N ARG A 138 -2.32 9.13 38.81
CA ARG A 138 -3.49 8.33 39.23
C ARG A 138 -3.76 7.25 38.20
N SER A 139 -3.74 5.98 38.60
CA SER A 139 -4.11 4.88 37.69
C SER A 139 -5.55 5.03 37.20
N ALA A 140 -5.79 4.75 35.91
CA ALA A 140 -7.12 4.80 35.30
C ALA A 140 -8.01 3.58 35.66
N LEU A 141 -7.46 2.57 36.33
CA LEU A 141 -8.18 1.35 36.73
C LEU A 141 -9.11 1.58 37.94
N VAL A 142 -10.13 0.72 38.06
CA VAL A 142 -11.08 0.71 39.19
C VAL A 142 -10.32 0.44 40.49
N GLY A 143 -10.19 1.47 41.32
CA GLY A 143 -9.35 1.46 42.54
C GLY A 143 -8.40 2.65 42.66
N SER A 144 -8.22 3.43 41.58
CA SER A 144 -7.61 4.77 41.54
C SER A 144 -6.41 5.01 42.49
N THR A 145 -5.44 4.10 42.49
CA THR A 145 -4.21 4.27 43.26
C THR A 145 -3.44 5.48 42.74
N GLU A 146 -3.01 6.34 43.65
CA GLU A 146 -2.24 7.55 43.35
C GLU A 146 -0.78 7.39 43.79
N TYR A 147 0.14 7.83 42.93
CA TYR A 147 1.57 7.80 43.17
C TYR A 147 2.12 9.22 43.03
N THR A 148 2.64 9.77 44.13
CA THR A 148 3.33 11.07 44.11
C THR A 148 4.74 10.86 43.55
N ALA A 149 5.02 11.43 42.39
CA ALA A 149 6.29 11.30 41.70
C ALA A 149 7.29 12.39 42.16
N PRO A 150 8.50 12.03 42.64
CA PRO A 150 9.50 13.01 43.07
C PRO A 150 9.95 13.89 41.90
N THR A 151 9.93 15.22 42.07
CA THR A 151 10.39 16.15 41.03
C THR A 151 11.90 16.38 41.09
N VAL A 152 12.58 16.25 39.95
CA VAL A 152 14.04 16.38 39.79
C VAL A 152 14.42 17.81 39.43
N ARG A 153 13.73 18.39 38.44
CA ARG A 153 13.93 19.78 38.01
C ARG A 153 12.60 20.39 37.59
N VAL A 154 12.43 21.67 37.88
CA VAL A 154 11.27 22.47 37.44
C VAL A 154 11.76 23.83 36.97
N SER A 155 11.36 24.21 35.75
CA SER A 155 11.55 25.53 35.16
C SER A 155 10.19 26.17 34.87
N ALA A 156 10.16 27.33 34.21
CA ALA A 156 8.89 27.93 33.77
C ALA A 156 8.23 27.16 32.61
N SER A 157 8.97 26.27 31.92
CA SER A 157 8.57 25.61 30.68
C SER A 157 8.72 24.08 30.66
N GLU A 158 9.24 23.49 31.73
CA GLU A 158 9.46 22.05 31.86
C GLU A 158 9.36 21.65 33.35
N ILE A 159 8.71 20.52 33.61
CA ILE A 159 8.77 19.78 34.87
C ILE A 159 9.28 18.38 34.59
N VAL A 160 10.23 17.90 35.39
CA VAL A 160 10.77 16.54 35.28
C VAL A 160 10.66 15.85 36.62
N PHE A 161 10.21 14.59 36.58
CA PHE A 161 9.97 13.75 37.75
C PHE A 161 10.55 12.35 37.54
N THR A 162 10.81 11.64 38.64
CA THR A 162 11.16 10.21 38.58
C THR A 162 9.93 9.33 38.73
N VAL A 163 9.93 8.19 38.04
CA VAL A 163 8.90 7.17 38.22
C VAL A 163 8.96 6.60 39.65
N PRO A 164 7.86 6.70 40.43
CA PRO A 164 7.85 6.28 41.83
C PRO A 164 7.88 4.75 41.98
N ASP A 165 8.43 4.30 43.11
CA ASP A 165 8.41 2.89 43.52
C ASP A 165 6.96 2.36 43.62
N GLY A 166 6.77 1.09 43.26
CA GLY A 166 5.48 0.41 43.33
C GLY A 166 4.47 0.81 42.24
N LEU A 167 4.84 1.71 41.31
CA LEU A 167 4.07 1.94 40.09
C LEU A 167 3.99 0.64 39.27
N THR A 168 2.98 0.53 38.40
CA THR A 168 2.70 -0.66 37.58
C THR A 168 2.41 -0.25 36.12
N ASN A 169 2.42 -1.19 35.19
CA ASN A 169 2.11 -0.89 33.79
C ASN A 169 0.63 -0.50 33.63
N GLY A 170 0.33 0.52 32.83
CA GLY A 170 -1.05 0.90 32.48
C GLY A 170 -1.24 2.39 32.15
N GLU A 171 -2.50 2.79 31.92
CA GLU A 171 -2.89 4.20 31.72
C GLU A 171 -2.91 4.96 33.07
N TYR A 172 -2.30 6.13 33.08
CA TYR A 172 -2.27 7.08 34.19
C TYR A 172 -2.82 8.45 33.76
N LYS A 173 -3.72 9.01 34.57
CA LYS A 173 -4.01 10.44 34.56
C LYS A 173 -2.85 11.17 35.26
N VAL A 174 -2.19 12.09 34.56
CA VAL A 174 -1.04 12.84 35.06
C VAL A 174 -1.49 14.21 35.56
N TYR A 175 -1.21 14.50 36.82
CA TYR A 175 -1.57 15.75 37.47
C TYR A 175 -0.34 16.51 37.93
N VAL A 176 -0.45 17.84 37.95
CA VAL A 176 0.46 18.71 38.70
C VAL A 176 -0.24 19.23 39.96
N LEU A 177 0.49 19.20 41.06
CA LEU A 177 0.10 19.71 42.37
C LEU A 177 0.93 20.95 42.73
N ARG A 178 0.27 22.01 43.22
CA ARG A 178 0.90 23.23 43.73
C ARG A 178 0.03 23.85 44.81
N ASN A 179 0.53 23.92 46.05
CA ASN A 179 -0.16 24.57 47.19
C ASN A 179 -1.64 24.18 47.29
N ASP A 180 -1.90 22.87 47.46
CA ASP A 180 -3.23 22.23 47.52
C ASP A 180 -4.10 22.34 46.25
N GLN A 181 -3.64 23.03 45.19
CA GLN A 181 -4.28 23.03 43.88
C GLN A 181 -3.78 21.88 43.01
N ARG A 182 -4.69 21.33 42.20
CA ARG A 182 -4.46 20.21 41.29
C ARG A 182 -4.94 20.57 39.89
N LEU A 183 -4.15 20.27 38.87
CA LEU A 183 -4.53 20.39 37.45
C LEU A 183 -4.18 19.11 36.70
N LEU A 184 -5.12 18.60 35.89
CA LEU A 184 -4.86 17.51 34.96
C LEU A 184 -3.98 18.02 33.80
N LEU A 185 -2.81 17.42 33.62
CA LEU A 185 -1.92 17.70 32.49
C LEU A 185 -2.29 16.87 31.26
N GLY A 186 -2.77 15.63 31.46
CA GLY A 186 -3.17 14.72 30.39
C GLY A 186 -3.29 13.28 30.85
N ARG A 187 -3.30 12.35 29.90
CA ARG A 187 -3.15 10.91 30.14
C ARG A 187 -1.91 10.39 29.43
N THR A 188 -1.32 9.34 29.97
CA THR A 188 -0.20 8.62 29.36
C THR A 188 -0.23 7.14 29.77
N THR A 189 0.24 6.25 28.90
CA THR A 189 0.48 4.84 29.23
C THR A 189 1.93 4.68 29.67
N ILE A 190 2.14 4.26 30.92
CA ILE A 190 3.49 3.97 31.43
C ILE A 190 3.75 2.47 31.31
N ASN A 191 4.83 2.10 30.64
CA ASN A 191 5.35 0.73 30.57
C ASN A 191 6.67 0.67 31.34
N LEU A 192 6.69 -0.13 32.42
CA LEU A 192 7.92 -0.39 33.15
C LEU A 192 8.76 -1.42 32.39
N LEU A 193 9.90 -0.95 31.88
CA LEU A 193 10.93 -1.73 31.23
C LEU A 193 11.63 -2.62 32.27
N SER A 194 11.97 -3.84 31.85
CA SER A 194 12.80 -4.74 32.66
C SER A 194 14.26 -4.27 32.66
N ASP A 195 15.02 -4.52 33.73
CA ASP A 195 16.45 -4.18 33.78
C ASP A 195 17.27 -5.05 32.83
N VAL A 196 17.50 -4.55 31.61
CA VAL A 196 18.40 -5.14 30.62
C VAL A 196 19.73 -4.39 30.71
N PRO A 197 20.85 -5.03 31.07
CA PRO A 197 22.14 -4.35 31.17
C PRO A 197 22.62 -3.85 29.79
N ASP A 198 23.43 -2.81 29.76
CA ASP A 198 24.09 -2.38 28.51
C ASP A 198 25.14 -3.41 28.07
N GLN A 199 25.20 -3.70 26.77
CA GLN A 199 26.22 -4.55 26.17
C GLN A 199 27.17 -3.72 25.31
N ALA A 200 28.48 -3.90 25.49
CA ALA A 200 29.49 -3.16 24.74
C ALA A 200 29.33 -3.37 23.22
N GLY A 201 29.31 -2.27 22.46
CA GLY A 201 29.10 -2.29 21.02
C GLY A 201 27.65 -2.49 20.57
N MET A 202 26.68 -2.41 21.48
CA MET A 202 25.24 -2.46 21.19
C MET A 202 24.57 -1.17 21.66
N ASN A 203 23.58 -0.68 20.92
CA ASN A 203 22.90 0.59 21.19
C ASN A 203 21.37 0.52 21.09
N VAL A 204 20.82 -0.64 20.75
CA VAL A 204 19.41 -0.98 20.93
C VAL A 204 19.34 -2.31 21.68
N LYS A 205 18.48 -2.38 22.69
CA LYS A 205 18.27 -3.58 23.53
C LYS A 205 16.78 -3.75 23.86
N GLY A 206 16.41 -4.88 24.44
CA GLY A 206 15.06 -5.05 25.01
C GLY A 206 14.71 -6.50 25.28
N ILE A 207 13.51 -6.73 25.81
CA ILE A 207 12.96 -8.05 26.08
C ILE A 207 11.71 -8.31 25.25
N VAL A 208 11.63 -9.48 24.60
CA VAL A 208 10.37 -10.03 24.09
C VAL A 208 9.79 -10.99 25.13
N SER A 209 8.55 -10.75 25.55
CA SER A 209 7.91 -11.52 26.62
C SER A 209 6.42 -11.75 26.37
N CYS A 210 5.88 -12.84 26.93
CA CYS A 210 4.45 -13.16 26.89
C CYS A 210 3.95 -13.43 28.31
N GLY A 211 2.98 -12.63 28.79
CA GLY A 211 2.51 -12.70 30.18
C GLY A 211 3.64 -12.54 31.21
N GLY A 212 4.64 -11.70 30.91
CA GLY A 212 5.84 -11.51 31.73
C GLY A 212 6.86 -12.67 31.69
N GLN A 213 6.62 -13.73 30.92
CA GLN A 213 7.59 -14.80 30.69
C GLN A 213 8.43 -14.53 29.43
N PRO A 214 9.74 -14.80 29.44
CA PRO A 214 10.61 -14.54 28.29
C PRO A 214 10.26 -15.43 27.09
N VAL A 215 10.40 -14.88 25.88
CA VAL A 215 10.23 -15.64 24.62
C VAL A 215 11.55 -15.62 23.84
N ALA A 216 12.18 -16.79 23.75
CA ALA A 216 13.48 -17.00 23.11
C ALA A 216 13.38 -17.25 21.61
N GLY A 217 14.43 -16.92 20.86
CA GLY A 217 14.54 -17.18 19.42
C GLY A 217 13.71 -16.26 18.52
N VAL A 218 13.04 -15.25 19.06
CA VAL A 218 12.26 -14.26 18.29
C VAL A 218 13.21 -13.40 17.48
N VAL A 219 12.95 -13.26 16.18
CA VAL A 219 13.73 -12.42 15.28
C VAL A 219 13.43 -10.95 15.57
N VAL A 220 14.49 -10.13 15.66
CA VAL A 220 14.39 -8.69 15.91
C VAL A 220 15.27 -7.95 14.91
N SER A 221 14.75 -6.86 14.32
CA SER A 221 15.43 -6.10 13.26
C SER A 221 15.08 -4.62 13.28
N ASP A 222 15.93 -3.78 12.70
CA ASP A 222 15.70 -2.35 12.43
C ASP A 222 15.48 -2.03 10.94
N GLY A 223 15.26 -3.07 10.12
CA GLY A 223 15.22 -2.97 8.66
C GLY A 223 16.60 -2.98 7.99
N THR A 224 17.66 -3.35 8.71
CA THR A 224 19.03 -3.50 8.15
C THR A 224 19.80 -4.62 8.86
N GLU A 225 19.86 -4.59 10.19
CA GLU A 225 20.44 -5.62 11.02
C GLU A 225 19.39 -6.57 11.57
N VAL A 226 19.79 -7.83 11.81
CA VAL A 226 18.90 -8.91 12.25
C VAL A 226 19.57 -9.66 13.41
N THR A 227 18.84 -9.86 14.49
CA THR A 227 19.27 -10.61 15.68
C THR A 227 18.16 -11.56 16.13
N LYS A 228 18.42 -12.36 17.17
CA LYS A 228 17.41 -13.20 17.83
C LYS A 228 17.46 -13.02 19.35
N THR A 229 16.31 -13.15 20.02
CA THR A 229 16.26 -13.13 21.48
C THR A 229 16.94 -14.37 22.10
N ASP A 230 17.61 -14.17 23.23
CA ASP A 230 18.26 -15.23 24.00
C ASP A 230 17.25 -16.04 24.85
N ALA A 231 17.76 -16.97 25.67
CA ALA A 231 16.94 -17.79 26.57
C ALA A 231 16.19 -16.99 27.67
N LYS A 232 16.54 -15.71 27.87
CA LYS A 232 15.85 -14.75 28.76
C LYS A 232 14.97 -13.78 27.98
N GLY A 233 14.74 -14.02 26.69
CA GLY A 233 13.96 -13.13 25.82
C GLY A 233 14.68 -11.82 25.47
N ILE A 234 15.95 -11.65 25.87
CA ILE A 234 16.72 -10.43 25.69
C ILE A 234 17.31 -10.40 24.28
N TYR A 235 17.20 -9.26 23.59
CA TYR A 235 17.93 -9.00 22.35
C TYR A 235 18.86 -7.79 22.47
N TYR A 236 19.87 -7.76 21.60
CA TYR A 236 20.74 -6.61 21.39
C TYR A 236 21.00 -6.41 19.89
N LEU A 237 21.04 -5.15 19.47
CA LEU A 237 21.39 -4.72 18.11
C LEU A 237 22.42 -3.58 18.18
N ASN A 238 23.33 -3.59 17.20
CA ASN A 238 24.19 -2.46 16.87
C ASN A 238 23.58 -1.79 15.63
N SER A 239 22.74 -0.79 15.86
CA SER A 239 21.91 -0.13 14.86
C SER A 239 22.46 1.25 14.53
N ASP A 240 22.54 1.61 13.26
CA ASP A 240 22.76 3.02 12.86
C ASP A 240 21.54 3.89 13.17
N LYS A 241 20.41 3.28 13.59
CA LYS A 241 19.10 3.89 13.83
C LYS A 241 18.54 4.67 12.64
N LYS A 242 19.08 4.44 11.43
CA LYS A 242 18.74 5.11 10.17
C LYS A 242 17.22 5.24 10.00
N ASN A 243 16.50 4.13 10.12
CA ASN A 243 15.06 4.04 9.86
C ASN A 243 14.19 4.62 10.99
N GLY A 244 14.75 4.91 12.17
CA GLY A 244 14.02 5.44 13.33
C GLY A 244 13.13 4.42 14.05
N TYR A 245 13.28 3.11 13.81
CA TYR A 245 12.50 2.06 14.46
C TYR A 245 13.28 0.77 14.71
N VAL A 246 12.73 -0.09 15.57
CA VAL A 246 13.08 -1.52 15.73
C VAL A 246 11.79 -2.33 15.79
N PHE A 247 11.77 -3.54 15.24
CA PHE A 247 10.62 -4.42 15.17
C PHE A 247 10.97 -5.89 15.44
N ILE A 248 9.94 -6.67 15.77
CA ILE A 248 10.04 -8.13 15.87
C ILE A 248 9.32 -8.80 14.70
N SER A 249 9.89 -9.88 14.17
CA SER A 249 9.10 -10.80 13.35
C SER A 249 8.22 -11.61 14.29
N VAL A 250 6.94 -11.23 14.39
CA VAL A 250 5.97 -11.82 15.32
C VAL A 250 6.05 -13.36 15.24
N PRO A 251 6.30 -14.08 16.34
CA PRO A 251 6.51 -15.52 16.29
C PRO A 251 5.18 -16.28 16.18
N SER A 252 5.19 -17.40 15.45
CA SER A 252 4.06 -18.31 15.32
C SER A 252 3.46 -18.72 16.68
N GLY A 253 2.13 -18.75 16.79
CA GLY A 253 1.45 -19.00 18.07
C GLY A 253 1.32 -17.78 19.00
N TYR A 254 1.71 -16.60 18.54
CA TYR A 254 1.60 -15.33 19.27
C TYR A 254 0.97 -14.23 18.42
N GLU A 255 0.48 -13.20 19.11
CA GLU A 255 0.02 -11.93 18.54
C GLU A 255 0.65 -10.75 19.30
N VAL A 256 0.58 -9.58 18.68
CA VAL A 256 0.85 -8.27 19.31
C VAL A 256 -0.48 -7.51 19.44
N GLU A 257 -0.57 -6.63 20.43
CA GLU A 257 -1.65 -5.63 20.49
C GLU A 257 -1.66 -4.75 19.23
N HIS A 258 -2.80 -4.12 18.91
CA HIS A 258 -2.90 -3.16 17.81
C HIS A 258 -3.58 -1.86 18.27
N SER A 259 -3.13 -0.73 17.71
CA SER A 259 -3.72 0.60 17.95
C SER A 259 -4.50 1.01 16.72
N GLY A 260 -5.84 1.07 16.84
CA GLY A 260 -6.71 1.00 15.65
C GLY A 260 -6.40 -0.28 14.89
N THR A 261 -5.99 -0.15 13.63
CA THR A 261 -5.49 -1.26 12.80
C THR A 261 -3.99 -1.53 12.90
N THR A 262 -3.19 -0.64 13.48
CA THR A 262 -1.72 -0.72 13.39
C THR A 262 -1.14 -1.69 14.42
N PRO A 263 -0.57 -2.85 14.02
CA PRO A 263 0.00 -3.83 14.94
C PRO A 263 1.26 -3.28 15.63
N GLN A 264 1.35 -3.48 16.93
CA GLN A 264 2.43 -2.96 17.79
C GLN A 264 3.65 -3.91 17.80
N PHE A 265 4.04 -4.41 16.62
CA PHE A 265 5.24 -5.25 16.43
C PHE A 265 6.54 -4.45 16.29
N PHE A 266 6.44 -3.11 16.19
CA PHE A 266 7.57 -2.19 16.10
C PHE A 266 7.51 -1.09 17.17
N ARG A 267 8.64 -0.44 17.41
CA ARG A 267 8.78 0.72 18.31
C ARG A 267 9.74 1.74 17.71
N TYR A 268 9.47 3.02 17.91
CA TYR A 268 10.34 4.10 17.47
C TYR A 268 11.64 4.20 18.29
N LEU A 269 12.71 4.61 17.61
CA LEU A 269 14.02 4.91 18.16
C LEU A 269 14.26 6.41 17.96
N ASN A 270 14.24 7.16 19.06
CA ASN A 270 14.17 8.62 19.07
C ASN A 270 15.45 9.30 19.56
N GLN A 271 16.51 8.52 19.83
CA GLN A 271 17.81 9.00 20.27
C GLN A 271 18.89 8.72 19.20
N PRO A 272 19.95 9.54 19.11
CA PRO A 272 21.06 9.26 18.19
C PRO A 272 21.70 7.88 18.45
N ALA A 273 22.37 7.33 17.44
CA ALA A 273 23.04 6.02 17.51
C ALA A 273 24.11 5.93 18.62
N SER A 274 24.61 7.06 19.14
CA SER A 274 25.52 7.11 20.28
C SER A 274 24.88 6.81 21.64
N THR A 275 23.55 6.73 21.71
CA THR A 275 22.79 6.58 22.96
C THR A 275 22.05 5.24 22.95
N VAL A 276 22.20 4.44 24.00
CA VAL A 276 21.46 3.19 24.15
C VAL A 276 19.96 3.46 24.33
N GLU A 277 19.12 2.78 23.56
CA GLU A 277 17.67 2.73 23.78
C GLU A 277 17.21 1.32 24.09
N GLN A 278 16.21 1.19 24.97
CA GLN A 278 15.55 -0.06 25.26
C GLN A 278 14.11 -0.04 24.73
N ARG A 279 13.70 -1.09 24.02
CA ARG A 279 12.32 -1.30 23.53
C ARG A 279 11.88 -2.73 23.81
N ASP A 280 10.96 -2.90 24.75
CA ASP A 280 10.41 -4.21 25.10
C ASP A 280 9.15 -4.51 24.25
N PHE A 281 8.97 -5.77 23.87
CA PHE A 281 7.86 -6.25 23.06
C PHE A 281 6.99 -7.25 23.84
N PRO A 282 5.80 -6.83 24.32
CA PRO A 282 4.82 -7.74 24.87
C PRO A 282 4.11 -8.52 23.76
N LEU A 283 3.91 -9.82 24.00
CA LEU A 283 3.17 -10.75 23.15
C LEU A 283 2.00 -11.35 23.93
N THR A 284 0.93 -11.66 23.22
CA THR A 284 -0.17 -12.52 23.69
C THR A 284 -0.08 -13.88 22.99
N LYS A 285 -0.59 -14.96 23.61
CA LYS A 285 -0.68 -16.27 22.95
C LYS A 285 -1.97 -16.35 22.13
N ARG A 286 -1.85 -16.80 20.89
CA ARG A 286 -2.98 -17.08 20.00
C ARG A 286 -2.72 -18.37 19.24
N ASP A 287 -3.69 -19.28 19.23
CA ASP A 287 -3.71 -20.33 18.21
C ASP A 287 -4.05 -19.69 16.86
N ASN A 288 -3.04 -19.56 16.01
CA ASN A 288 -3.13 -19.03 14.66
C ASN A 288 -2.64 -20.03 13.60
N ASP A 289 -2.67 -21.33 13.89
CA ASP A 289 -2.40 -22.37 12.87
C ASP A 289 -3.47 -22.41 11.77
N ARG A 290 -4.73 -22.09 12.15
CA ARG A 290 -5.80 -21.75 11.20
C ARG A 290 -6.04 -20.25 11.27
N HIS A 291 -5.88 -19.54 10.15
CA HIS A 291 -6.10 -18.09 10.10
C HIS A 291 -6.66 -17.63 8.75
N ARG A 292 -7.02 -16.34 8.69
CA ARG A 292 -7.39 -15.62 7.47
C ARG A 292 -6.48 -14.43 7.26
N VAL A 293 -6.01 -14.23 6.03
CA VAL A 293 -5.33 -12.99 5.62
C VAL A 293 -6.16 -12.34 4.53
N VAL A 294 -6.62 -11.11 4.77
CA VAL A 294 -7.22 -10.26 3.74
C VAL A 294 -6.13 -9.41 3.14
N VAL A 295 -5.87 -9.58 1.85
CA VAL A 295 -4.86 -8.81 1.12
C VAL A 295 -5.57 -7.83 0.19
N PHE A 296 -5.31 -6.55 0.39
CA PHE A 296 -5.95 -5.45 -0.34
C PHE A 296 -4.92 -4.38 -0.70
N THR A 297 -5.25 -3.51 -1.66
CA THR A 297 -4.30 -2.60 -2.30
C THR A 297 -5.03 -1.47 -3.02
N ASP A 298 -4.31 -0.39 -3.35
CA ASP A 298 -4.78 0.67 -4.24
C ASP A 298 -6.13 1.24 -3.77
N VAL A 299 -6.15 1.75 -2.54
CA VAL A 299 -7.34 2.33 -1.92
C VAL A 299 -7.54 3.78 -2.39
N HIS A 300 -6.46 4.51 -2.71
CA HIS A 300 -6.47 5.87 -3.27
C HIS A 300 -7.51 6.79 -2.64
N LEU A 301 -7.59 6.83 -1.31
CA LEU A 301 -8.45 7.79 -0.64
C LEU A 301 -7.87 9.20 -0.79
N ALA A 302 -8.70 10.12 -1.26
CA ALA A 302 -8.28 11.45 -1.69
C ALA A 302 -9.32 12.54 -1.37
N ASN A 303 -10.43 12.21 -0.70
CA ASN A 303 -11.55 13.11 -0.43
C ASN A 303 -12.11 13.81 -1.70
N ARG A 304 -12.21 13.06 -2.81
CA ARG A 304 -12.32 13.66 -4.16
C ARG A 304 -13.62 13.34 -4.92
N VAL A 305 -14.03 12.07 -4.93
CA VAL A 305 -15.15 11.56 -5.76
C VAL A 305 -16.13 10.73 -4.94
N SER A 306 -16.44 11.21 -3.73
CA SER A 306 -17.15 10.43 -2.69
C SER A 306 -16.46 9.09 -2.37
N ASP A 307 -15.16 9.01 -2.64
CA ASP A 307 -14.27 7.88 -2.39
C ASP A 307 -14.39 7.33 -0.96
N ARG A 308 -14.32 8.22 0.04
CA ARG A 308 -14.48 7.86 1.46
C ARG A 308 -15.82 7.16 1.76
N SER A 309 -16.93 7.64 1.18
CA SER A 309 -18.24 7.02 1.42
C SER A 309 -18.43 5.72 0.64
N GLN A 310 -17.82 5.59 -0.54
CA GLN A 310 -17.75 4.33 -1.29
C GLN A 310 -16.93 3.27 -0.51
N PHE A 311 -15.78 3.66 0.04
CA PHE A 311 -14.94 2.81 0.89
C PHE A 311 -15.66 2.36 2.18
N GLN A 312 -16.31 3.30 2.88
CA GLN A 312 -17.07 3.02 4.11
C GLN A 312 -18.27 2.10 3.87
N SER A 313 -19.06 2.34 2.81
CA SER A 313 -20.27 1.56 2.53
C SER A 313 -20.02 0.23 1.81
N GLY A 314 -18.89 0.12 1.11
CA GLY A 314 -18.38 -1.09 0.47
C GLY A 314 -17.38 -1.85 1.34
N PHE A 315 -16.09 -1.61 1.11
CA PHE A 315 -14.99 -2.41 1.70
C PHE A 315 -15.03 -2.51 3.22
N LEU A 316 -15.10 -1.39 3.96
CA LEU A 316 -15.08 -1.42 5.43
C LEU A 316 -16.28 -2.17 6.01
N ARG A 317 -17.45 -2.03 5.39
CA ARG A 317 -18.66 -2.76 5.77
C ARG A 317 -18.49 -4.26 5.56
N GLU A 318 -18.01 -4.69 4.41
CA GLU A 318 -17.75 -6.12 4.14
C GLU A 318 -16.69 -6.69 5.09
N MET A 319 -15.64 -5.93 5.41
CA MET A 319 -14.63 -6.34 6.39
C MET A 319 -15.19 -6.46 7.80
N THR A 320 -16.12 -5.59 8.19
CA THR A 320 -16.83 -5.70 9.47
C THR A 320 -17.68 -6.97 9.53
N ASP A 321 -18.42 -7.29 8.46
CA ASP A 321 -19.24 -8.49 8.37
C ASP A 321 -18.37 -9.78 8.34
N TYR A 322 -17.23 -9.76 7.63
CA TYR A 322 -16.29 -10.88 7.55
C TYR A 322 -15.51 -11.11 8.85
N LEU A 323 -15.13 -10.05 9.56
CA LEU A 323 -14.59 -10.13 10.92
C LEU A 323 -15.57 -10.83 11.86
N GLN A 324 -16.87 -10.50 11.78
CA GLN A 324 -17.90 -11.16 12.57
C GLN A 324 -18.07 -12.64 12.22
N SER A 325 -17.89 -13.08 10.96
CA SER A 325 -17.90 -14.52 10.64
C SER A 325 -16.68 -15.23 11.22
N CYS A 326 -15.47 -14.66 11.05
CA CYS A 326 -14.24 -15.23 11.59
C CYS A 326 -14.29 -15.38 13.13
N ARG A 327 -14.82 -14.37 13.83
CA ARG A 327 -15.03 -14.41 15.30
C ARG A 327 -15.99 -15.52 15.75
N LYS A 328 -17.06 -15.81 14.99
CA LYS A 328 -18.00 -16.92 15.29
C LYS A 328 -17.34 -18.30 15.18
N GLU A 329 -16.35 -18.43 14.29
CA GLU A 329 -15.57 -19.66 14.10
C GLU A 329 -14.29 -19.71 14.95
N ASN A 330 -14.02 -18.67 15.75
CA ASN A 330 -12.76 -18.44 16.48
C ASN A 330 -11.51 -18.45 15.58
N ILE A 331 -11.64 -18.11 14.29
CA ILE A 331 -10.51 -18.00 13.37
C ILE A 331 -9.92 -16.58 13.49
N PRO A 332 -8.64 -16.40 13.83
CA PRO A 332 -7.98 -15.10 13.74
C PRO A 332 -7.89 -14.60 12.29
N ILE A 333 -7.98 -13.28 12.14
CA ILE A 333 -7.96 -12.58 10.87
C ILE A 333 -6.93 -11.45 10.93
N TYR A 334 -6.18 -11.29 9.85
CA TYR A 334 -5.12 -10.30 9.68
C TYR A 334 -5.30 -9.59 8.33
N GLY A 335 -4.89 -8.34 8.22
CA GLY A 335 -4.86 -7.59 6.97
C GLY A 335 -3.44 -7.44 6.44
N ILE A 336 -3.32 -7.40 5.11
CA ILE A 336 -2.14 -6.89 4.40
C ILE A 336 -2.60 -5.81 3.43
N ALA A 337 -2.03 -4.61 3.52
CA ALA A 337 -2.26 -3.49 2.61
C ALA A 337 -1.01 -3.24 1.75
N LEU A 338 -1.11 -3.39 0.43
CA LEU A 338 0.04 -3.36 -0.49
C LEU A 338 0.26 -1.98 -1.14
N GLY A 339 0.07 -0.90 -0.38
CA GLY A 339 0.33 0.46 -0.84
C GLY A 339 -0.81 1.14 -1.60
N ASP A 340 -0.54 2.39 -1.98
CA ASP A 340 -1.48 3.38 -2.52
C ASP A 340 -2.71 3.54 -1.60
N LEU A 341 -2.40 3.80 -0.33
CA LEU A 341 -3.36 3.88 0.77
C LEU A 341 -4.12 5.22 0.70
N ALA A 342 -3.35 6.30 0.63
CA ALA A 342 -3.81 7.64 0.28
C ALA A 342 -3.37 7.97 -1.16
N TRP A 343 -3.63 9.19 -1.61
CA TRP A 343 -3.15 9.68 -2.91
C TRP A 343 -2.35 10.99 -2.71
N ASP A 344 -1.02 10.90 -2.75
CA ASP A 344 -0.03 12.00 -2.62
C ASP A 344 -0.49 13.36 -3.15
N SER A 345 -0.99 13.37 -4.39
CA SER A 345 -1.44 14.53 -5.15
C SER A 345 -2.57 15.32 -4.46
N TYR A 346 -3.23 14.71 -3.47
CA TYR A 346 -4.36 15.25 -2.73
C TYR A 346 -4.08 15.44 -1.23
N TRP A 347 -2.89 15.08 -0.74
CA TRP A 347 -2.46 15.31 0.65
C TRP A 347 -2.59 16.79 1.04
N TYR A 348 -2.15 17.69 0.16
CA TYR A 348 -2.21 19.14 0.39
C TYR A 348 -3.41 19.80 -0.28
N ASP A 349 -3.80 19.38 -1.50
CA ASP A 349 -4.88 20.00 -2.26
C ASP A 349 -6.27 19.74 -1.65
N ASN A 350 -6.51 18.54 -1.09
CA ASN A 350 -7.78 18.17 -0.46
C ASN A 350 -7.67 17.96 1.06
N ASN A 351 -6.48 18.19 1.64
CA ASN A 351 -6.17 17.92 3.05
C ASN A 351 -6.56 16.48 3.44
N TYR A 352 -6.02 15.49 2.73
CA TYR A 352 -6.25 14.07 2.99
C TYR A 352 -4.94 13.27 2.85
N ASP A 353 -4.29 12.98 3.97
CA ASP A 353 -3.01 12.26 4.01
C ASP A 353 -3.11 10.85 4.63
N LEU A 354 -1.97 10.19 4.87
CA LEU A 354 -1.92 8.86 5.49
C LEU A 354 -2.57 8.79 6.89
N SER A 355 -2.62 9.91 7.62
CA SER A 355 -3.28 10.03 8.91
C SER A 355 -4.80 9.99 8.75
N ASP A 356 -5.33 10.62 7.69
CA ASP A 356 -6.77 10.55 7.37
C ASP A 356 -7.16 9.14 6.91
N TYR A 357 -6.30 8.48 6.12
CA TYR A 357 -6.46 7.06 5.78
C TYR A 357 -6.51 6.15 7.02
N GLN A 358 -5.54 6.28 7.94
CA GLN A 358 -5.55 5.52 9.21
C GLN A 358 -6.82 5.82 10.03
N ASN A 359 -7.29 7.07 10.02
CA ASN A 359 -8.52 7.46 10.69
C ASN A 359 -9.80 6.89 10.07
N ASP A 360 -9.85 6.66 8.75
CA ASP A 360 -10.96 5.94 8.11
C ASP A 360 -10.84 4.42 8.33
N LEU A 361 -9.63 3.85 8.33
CA LEU A 361 -9.38 2.41 8.47
C LEU A 361 -9.58 1.87 9.91
N LYS A 362 -9.26 2.64 10.96
CA LYS A 362 -9.25 2.21 12.38
C LYS A 362 -10.54 1.59 12.94
N SER A 363 -11.63 1.59 12.19
CA SER A 363 -12.87 0.88 12.54
C SER A 363 -12.78 -0.63 12.34
N LEU A 364 -11.78 -1.12 11.59
CA LEU A 364 -11.46 -2.54 11.48
C LEU A 364 -10.73 -3.01 12.74
N ASP A 365 -11.40 -3.87 13.50
CA ASP A 365 -10.94 -4.40 14.78
C ASP A 365 -10.12 -5.70 14.58
N PHE A 366 -9.05 -5.57 13.79
CA PHE A 366 -8.00 -6.57 13.54
C PHE A 366 -6.72 -5.89 12.99
N PRO A 367 -5.52 -6.47 13.20
CA PRO A 367 -4.26 -5.86 12.76
C PRO A 367 -4.09 -5.89 11.23
N VAL A 368 -3.60 -4.78 10.66
CA VAL A 368 -3.26 -4.62 9.24
C VAL A 368 -1.77 -4.28 9.10
N PHE A 369 -1.01 -5.13 8.43
CA PHE A 369 0.37 -4.90 8.06
C PHE A 369 0.42 -4.18 6.70
N SER A 370 1.15 -3.08 6.58
CA SER A 370 1.10 -2.24 5.37
C SER A 370 2.48 -2.03 4.75
N ALA A 371 2.55 -2.11 3.43
CA ALA A 371 3.68 -1.64 2.62
C ALA A 371 3.32 -0.27 1.99
N PRO A 372 4.29 0.59 1.66
CA PRO A 372 4.04 1.82 0.90
C PRO A 372 3.83 1.51 -0.59
N GLY A 373 3.01 2.31 -1.26
CA GLY A 373 2.90 2.39 -2.71
C GLY A 373 3.51 3.66 -3.27
N ASN A 374 3.41 3.84 -4.60
CA ASN A 374 4.06 4.99 -5.23
C ASN A 374 3.35 6.32 -4.92
N HIS A 375 2.12 6.28 -4.41
CA HIS A 375 1.35 7.44 -3.94
C HIS A 375 1.38 7.63 -2.41
N ASP A 376 2.18 6.86 -1.68
CA ASP A 376 2.37 7.00 -0.22
C ASP A 376 3.66 7.76 0.16
N ASN A 377 4.28 8.43 -0.81
CA ASN A 377 5.48 9.26 -0.64
C ASN A 377 5.12 10.76 -0.60
N ASP A 378 5.83 11.56 0.21
CA ASP A 378 5.62 13.00 0.30
C ASP A 378 5.98 13.71 -1.02
N PRO A 379 4.99 14.30 -1.73
CA PRO A 379 5.23 14.95 -3.00
C PRO A 379 6.04 16.25 -2.85
N GLN A 380 6.19 16.84 -1.65
CA GLN A 380 7.04 18.02 -1.45
C GLN A 380 8.53 17.71 -1.52
N ILE A 381 8.93 16.46 -1.26
CA ILE A 381 10.32 16.04 -1.28
C ILE A 381 10.79 15.86 -2.74
N ALA A 382 11.97 16.38 -3.05
CA ALA A 382 12.57 16.32 -4.38
C ALA A 382 13.81 15.41 -4.38
N ASN A 383 13.82 14.40 -5.26
CA ASN A 383 14.94 13.47 -5.49
C ASN A 383 15.58 12.89 -4.20
N ASN A 384 14.75 12.52 -3.21
CA ASN A 384 15.22 11.90 -1.98
C ASN A 384 14.21 10.86 -1.48
N ASP A 385 14.40 9.63 -1.96
CA ASP A 385 13.64 8.43 -1.59
C ASP A 385 13.40 8.27 -0.09
N PHE A 386 14.50 8.33 0.69
CA PHE A 386 14.42 8.12 2.13
C PHE A 386 13.57 9.18 2.84
N GLU A 387 13.73 10.46 2.51
CA GLU A 387 12.93 11.53 3.12
C GLU A 387 11.48 11.54 2.60
N ALA A 388 11.23 11.16 1.35
CA ALA A 388 9.88 11.10 0.78
C ALA A 388 9.00 10.06 1.50
N ALA A 389 9.56 8.90 1.85
CA ALA A 389 8.86 7.88 2.64
C ALA A 389 8.81 8.18 4.16
N ALA A 390 9.30 9.34 4.63
CA ALA A 390 9.33 9.65 6.06
C ALA A 390 7.95 9.76 6.72
N PRO A 391 6.90 10.36 6.11
CA PRO A 391 5.56 10.34 6.68
C PRO A 391 4.98 8.94 6.81
N PHE A 392 5.20 8.05 5.84
CA PHE A 392 4.80 6.65 5.95
C PHE A 392 5.45 5.97 7.17
N ARG A 393 6.77 6.15 7.35
CA ARG A 393 7.48 5.60 8.51
C ARG A 393 7.00 6.14 9.85
N GLN A 394 6.47 7.37 9.90
CA GLN A 394 5.99 8.02 11.12
C GLN A 394 4.51 7.75 11.44
N ILE A 395 3.68 7.58 10.41
CA ILE A 395 2.21 7.46 10.52
C ILE A 395 1.75 5.99 10.44
N VAL A 396 2.38 5.20 9.57
CA VAL A 396 1.96 3.83 9.26
C VAL A 396 2.88 2.80 9.93
N GLY A 397 4.20 2.92 9.73
CA GLY A 397 5.20 2.04 10.36
C GLY A 397 6.34 1.64 9.42
N PRO A 398 7.06 0.54 9.72
CA PRO A 398 8.18 0.04 8.91
C PRO A 398 7.80 -0.19 7.44
N THR A 399 8.74 0.09 6.54
CA THR A 399 8.60 -0.10 5.08
C THR A 399 9.00 -1.51 4.64
N ASP A 400 9.92 -2.14 5.39
CA ASP A 400 10.56 -3.41 5.06
C ASP A 400 10.64 -4.24 6.34
N PHE A 401 9.85 -5.30 6.43
CA PHE A 401 9.73 -6.11 7.64
C PHE A 401 9.13 -7.51 7.38
N SER A 402 9.29 -8.40 8.36
CA SER A 402 8.73 -9.75 8.32
C SER A 402 7.91 -10.08 9.57
N PHE A 403 7.04 -11.08 9.50
CA PHE A 403 6.24 -11.62 10.61
C PHE A 403 5.77 -13.05 10.29
N ASN A 404 5.36 -13.80 11.31
CA ASN A 404 4.88 -15.17 11.14
C ASN A 404 3.46 -15.31 11.67
N ILE A 405 2.61 -16.04 10.95
CA ILE A 405 1.26 -16.40 11.39
C ILE A 405 1.07 -17.88 11.09
N GLY A 406 0.75 -18.68 12.10
CA GLY A 406 0.70 -20.14 11.97
C GLY A 406 2.03 -20.69 11.45
N GLY A 407 1.96 -21.61 10.48
CA GLY A 407 3.14 -22.20 9.84
C GLY A 407 3.74 -21.38 8.69
N ILE A 408 3.40 -20.09 8.54
CA ILE A 408 3.70 -19.30 7.33
C ILE A 408 4.52 -18.06 7.70
N HIS A 409 5.50 -17.75 6.87
CA HIS A 409 6.34 -16.55 6.98
C HIS A 409 5.89 -15.49 5.96
N TYR A 410 5.69 -14.26 6.43
CA TYR A 410 5.25 -13.12 5.64
C TYR A 410 6.31 -12.03 5.67
N ILE A 411 6.57 -11.42 4.52
CA ILE A 411 7.52 -10.32 4.34
C ILE A 411 6.78 -9.21 3.58
N LEU A 412 6.87 -7.96 4.05
CA LEU A 412 6.52 -6.79 3.25
C LEU A 412 7.81 -6.06 2.85
N LEU A 413 7.90 -5.66 1.58
CA LEU A 413 9.02 -4.94 1.00
C LEU A 413 8.52 -3.71 0.24
N ASP A 414 9.21 -2.60 0.45
CA ASP A 414 9.03 -1.41 -0.38
C ASP A 414 9.89 -1.51 -1.65
N ASN A 415 9.24 -1.70 -2.79
CA ASN A 415 9.86 -1.79 -4.11
C ASN A 415 9.64 -0.53 -4.98
N VAL A 416 9.23 0.57 -4.37
CA VAL A 416 9.22 1.89 -4.99
C VAL A 416 10.52 2.59 -4.60
N VAL A 417 11.27 3.10 -5.57
CA VAL A 417 12.34 4.07 -5.31
C VAL A 417 11.90 5.40 -5.87
N TYR A 418 11.69 6.39 -5.01
CA TYR A 418 11.12 7.67 -5.37
C TYR A 418 12.17 8.62 -5.96
N GLU A 419 11.95 9.01 -7.21
CA GLU A 419 12.89 9.75 -8.08
C GLU A 419 12.23 11.02 -8.64
N ASN A 420 11.31 11.63 -7.89
CA ASN A 420 10.56 12.79 -8.35
C ASN A 420 11.44 14.06 -8.40
N PRO A 421 11.68 14.66 -9.58
CA PRO A 421 12.35 15.95 -9.67
C PRO A 421 11.44 17.08 -9.16
N ASP A 422 12.02 18.13 -8.58
CA ASP A 422 11.33 19.39 -8.30
C ASP A 422 10.09 19.34 -7.35
N GLY A 423 9.90 18.24 -6.60
CA GLY A 423 8.88 18.11 -5.56
C GLY A 423 7.45 18.21 -6.10
N ILE A 424 6.59 19.03 -5.47
CA ILE A 424 5.17 19.17 -5.87
C ILE A 424 5.02 19.62 -7.34
N SER A 425 5.99 20.37 -7.87
CA SER A 425 6.00 20.82 -9.27
C SER A 425 6.49 19.76 -10.25
N GLY A 426 6.85 18.57 -9.73
CA GLY A 426 7.47 17.46 -10.43
C GLY A 426 6.52 16.56 -11.21
N THR A 427 7.08 15.45 -11.67
CA THR A 427 6.39 14.43 -12.45
C THR A 427 5.85 13.26 -11.63
N HIS A 428 6.10 13.25 -10.31
CA HIS A 428 5.81 12.15 -9.38
C HIS A 428 6.48 10.84 -9.85
N SER A 429 7.76 10.95 -10.24
CA SER A 429 8.55 9.86 -10.82
C SER A 429 9.11 8.91 -9.77
N TYR A 430 9.22 7.64 -10.14
CA TYR A 430 9.81 6.56 -9.34
C TYR A 430 10.39 5.49 -10.28
N ALA A 431 11.33 4.71 -9.74
CA ALA A 431 11.81 3.46 -10.33
C ALA A 431 11.20 2.28 -9.57
N ALA A 432 10.76 1.25 -10.30
CA ALA A 432 10.27 0.01 -9.72
C ALA A 432 11.46 -0.93 -9.44
N ARG A 433 11.97 -0.96 -8.22
CA ARG A 433 13.12 -1.79 -7.83
C ARG A 433 13.22 -1.95 -6.32
N ILE A 434 13.78 -3.06 -5.87
CA ILE A 434 14.15 -3.25 -4.47
C ILE A 434 15.59 -2.75 -4.30
N ALA A 435 15.82 -1.83 -3.35
CA ALA A 435 17.14 -1.27 -3.11
C ALA A 435 18.12 -2.32 -2.55
N ASP A 436 19.41 -2.20 -2.88
CA ASP A 436 20.45 -3.17 -2.49
C ASP A 436 20.48 -3.45 -0.97
N GLU A 437 20.29 -2.42 -0.14
CA GLU A 437 20.20 -2.56 1.33
C GLU A 437 18.99 -3.38 1.79
N LYS A 438 17.83 -3.25 1.10
CA LYS A 438 16.62 -4.05 1.34
C LYS A 438 16.84 -5.50 0.90
N LEU A 439 17.59 -5.74 -0.20
CA LEU A 439 17.97 -7.09 -0.62
C LEU A 439 18.95 -7.78 0.35
N GLU A 440 19.90 -7.05 0.93
CA GLU A 440 20.78 -7.60 1.97
C GLU A 440 20.02 -7.90 3.27
N TRP A 441 19.07 -7.05 3.67
CA TRP A 441 18.15 -7.33 4.77
C TRP A 441 17.31 -8.60 4.50
N LEU A 442 16.69 -8.71 3.32
CA LEU A 442 15.90 -9.88 2.90
C LEU A 442 16.70 -11.19 3.02
N LYS A 443 17.98 -11.19 2.63
CA LYS A 443 18.86 -12.37 2.79
C LYS A 443 19.10 -12.72 4.25
N LYS A 444 19.30 -11.74 5.14
CA LYS A 444 19.46 -11.95 6.59
C LYS A 444 18.19 -12.51 7.21
N ASP A 445 17.03 -11.96 6.85
CA ASP A 445 15.71 -12.37 7.35
C ASP A 445 15.37 -13.80 6.90
N LEU A 446 15.42 -14.09 5.60
CA LEU A 446 15.21 -15.44 5.06
C LEU A 446 16.16 -16.47 5.66
N ALA A 447 17.42 -16.13 5.95
CA ALA A 447 18.36 -17.02 6.63
C ALA A 447 17.94 -17.42 8.06
N THR A 448 16.91 -16.79 8.63
CA THR A 448 16.31 -17.19 9.91
C THR A 448 15.19 -18.23 9.79
N VAL A 449 14.71 -18.50 8.57
CA VAL A 449 13.50 -19.27 8.23
C VAL A 449 13.87 -20.67 7.69
N ASP A 450 13.07 -21.69 8.01
CA ASP A 450 13.24 -23.03 7.43
C ASP A 450 12.81 -23.05 5.94
N ARG A 451 13.54 -23.80 5.11
CA ARG A 451 13.29 -23.88 3.66
C ARG A 451 11.94 -24.51 3.28
N GLN A 452 11.31 -25.24 4.19
CA GLN A 452 9.98 -25.83 3.99
C GLN A 452 8.83 -24.87 4.36
N THR A 453 9.11 -23.79 5.08
CA THR A 453 8.11 -22.78 5.44
C THR A 453 7.63 -22.06 4.18
N PRO A 454 6.31 -22.01 3.90
CA PRO A 454 5.77 -21.17 2.83
C PRO A 454 6.07 -19.69 3.11
N VAL A 455 6.57 -18.98 2.10
CA VAL A 455 6.89 -17.56 2.19
C VAL A 455 5.90 -16.75 1.35
N PHE A 456 5.33 -15.71 1.93
CA PHE A 456 4.50 -14.73 1.23
C PHE A 456 5.21 -13.39 1.23
N ILE A 457 5.46 -12.81 0.05
CA ILE A 457 6.14 -11.51 -0.09
C ILE A 457 5.15 -10.50 -0.67
N GLY A 458 4.73 -9.54 0.14
CA GLY A 458 3.94 -8.39 -0.31
C GLY A 458 4.83 -7.23 -0.74
N MET A 459 4.54 -6.66 -1.91
CA MET A 459 5.16 -5.43 -2.40
C MET A 459 4.17 -4.70 -3.32
N HIS A 460 4.34 -3.40 -3.55
CA HIS A 460 3.33 -2.63 -4.28
C HIS A 460 3.33 -2.93 -5.78
N ILE A 461 4.46 -2.68 -6.47
CA ILE A 461 4.58 -2.86 -7.92
C ILE A 461 4.77 -4.37 -8.23
N PRO A 462 4.08 -4.97 -9.22
CA PRO A 462 4.25 -6.39 -9.51
C PRO A 462 5.64 -6.75 -10.05
N LEU A 463 6.09 -7.97 -9.73
CA LEU A 463 7.33 -8.56 -10.26
C LEU A 463 7.22 -8.75 -11.78
N HIS A 464 6.05 -9.13 -12.28
CA HIS A 464 5.80 -9.40 -13.70
C HIS A 464 4.85 -8.39 -14.35
N THR A 465 5.00 -8.20 -15.65
CA THR A 465 4.03 -7.41 -16.44
C THR A 465 2.66 -8.10 -16.48
N THR A 466 1.58 -7.33 -16.69
CA THR A 466 0.25 -7.92 -16.93
C THR A 466 0.29 -8.90 -18.12
N PRO A 467 -0.16 -10.16 -17.95
CA PRO A 467 0.00 -11.19 -18.97
C PRO A 467 -0.51 -10.81 -20.37
N LYS A 468 0.32 -11.10 -21.37
CA LYS A 468 -0.03 -11.09 -22.80
C LYS A 468 -0.37 -12.52 -23.23
N LEU A 469 -0.87 -12.70 -24.45
CA LEU A 469 -1.02 -14.02 -25.07
C LEU A 469 -0.15 -14.10 -26.32
N ASN A 470 0.54 -15.22 -26.52
CA ASN A 470 1.26 -15.51 -27.77
C ASN A 470 0.28 -15.99 -28.87
N THR A 471 0.81 -16.29 -30.07
CA THR A 471 0.01 -16.76 -31.22
C THR A 471 -0.65 -18.13 -31.01
N ALA A 472 -0.21 -18.91 -30.02
CA ALA A 472 -0.83 -20.17 -29.60
C ALA A 472 -1.87 -19.99 -28.47
N GLY A 473 -2.11 -18.75 -28.01
CA GLY A 473 -3.05 -18.45 -26.91
C GLY A 473 -2.50 -18.75 -25.52
N GLN A 474 -1.20 -19.00 -25.38
CA GLN A 474 -0.52 -19.23 -24.10
C GLN A 474 -0.15 -17.89 -23.45
N PRO A 475 -0.19 -17.77 -22.12
CA PRO A 475 0.24 -16.57 -21.42
C PRO A 475 1.74 -16.33 -21.60
N THR A 476 2.13 -15.06 -21.73
CA THR A 476 3.53 -14.64 -21.69
C THR A 476 3.66 -13.37 -20.85
N THR A 477 4.71 -13.31 -20.04
CA THR A 477 5.08 -12.12 -19.28
C THR A 477 6.60 -11.95 -19.27
N GLU A 478 7.05 -10.82 -18.70
CA GLU A 478 8.41 -10.36 -18.56
C GLU A 478 8.54 -9.74 -17.16
N TYR A 479 9.75 -9.68 -16.59
CA TYR A 479 9.97 -8.94 -15.34
C TYR A 479 9.70 -7.44 -15.53
N ASN A 480 9.09 -6.84 -14.51
CA ASN A 480 8.57 -5.47 -14.49
C ASN A 480 9.30 -4.55 -13.48
N ILE A 481 10.24 -5.10 -12.70
CA ILE A 481 11.11 -4.35 -11.79
C ILE A 481 12.57 -4.43 -12.27
N GLU A 482 13.37 -3.40 -11.96
CA GLU A 482 14.80 -3.41 -12.27
C GLU A 482 15.54 -4.43 -11.38
N ALA A 483 16.56 -5.08 -11.95
CA ALA A 483 17.35 -6.12 -11.27
C ALA A 483 16.51 -7.27 -10.66
N ALA A 484 15.35 -7.57 -11.24
CA ALA A 484 14.45 -8.64 -10.80
C ALA A 484 15.15 -9.99 -10.59
N GLU A 485 16.12 -10.34 -11.43
CA GLU A 485 16.89 -11.58 -11.30
C GLU A 485 17.70 -11.65 -9.99
N GLN A 486 18.14 -10.51 -9.45
CA GLN A 486 18.85 -10.45 -8.16
C GLN A 486 17.90 -10.66 -6.99
N PHE A 487 16.68 -10.10 -7.08
CA PHE A 487 15.61 -10.37 -6.12
C PHE A 487 15.20 -11.84 -6.14
N VAL A 488 14.87 -12.39 -7.31
CA VAL A 488 14.47 -13.79 -7.47
C VAL A 488 15.58 -14.76 -7.02
N ALA A 489 16.86 -14.42 -7.24
CA ALA A 489 17.98 -15.21 -6.72
C ALA A 489 18.05 -15.26 -5.18
N CYS A 490 17.49 -14.27 -4.45
CA CYS A 490 17.38 -14.33 -2.99
C CYS A 490 16.33 -15.34 -2.52
N LEU A 491 15.39 -15.71 -3.40
CA LEU A 491 14.27 -16.61 -3.14
C LEU A 491 14.60 -18.08 -3.44
N ASP A 492 15.77 -18.37 -4.01
CA ASP A 492 16.17 -19.73 -4.39
C ASP A 492 16.12 -20.68 -3.19
N GLY A 493 15.46 -21.83 -3.36
CA GLY A 493 15.21 -22.82 -2.33
C GLY A 493 14.07 -22.49 -1.34
N TYR A 494 13.19 -21.54 -1.63
CA TYR A 494 11.91 -21.32 -0.92
C TYR A 494 10.71 -21.55 -1.85
N ASN A 495 9.54 -21.84 -1.26
CA ASN A 495 8.26 -21.80 -1.95
C ASN A 495 7.58 -20.45 -1.68
N VAL A 496 7.49 -19.60 -2.70
CA VAL A 496 7.13 -18.19 -2.57
C VAL A 496 5.86 -17.83 -3.33
N SER A 497 4.96 -17.14 -2.65
CA SER A 497 3.82 -16.43 -3.26
C SER A 497 4.02 -14.92 -3.11
N ILE A 498 4.23 -14.24 -4.24
CA ILE A 498 4.28 -12.78 -4.30
C ILE A 498 2.85 -12.24 -4.31
N LEU A 499 2.61 -11.18 -3.55
CA LEU A 499 1.36 -10.44 -3.48
C LEU A 499 1.64 -9.01 -3.96
N SER A 500 0.92 -8.53 -4.98
CA SER A 500 1.16 -7.22 -5.60
C SER A 500 -0.13 -6.46 -5.94
N GLY A 501 0.00 -5.15 -6.19
CA GLY A 501 -1.09 -4.22 -6.49
C GLY A 501 -0.79 -3.36 -7.72
N HIS A 502 -0.86 -2.04 -7.58
CA HIS A 502 -0.40 -0.98 -8.51
C HIS A 502 -1.09 -0.89 -9.89
N THR A 503 -1.44 -2.02 -10.52
CA THR A 503 -1.95 -2.04 -11.90
C THR A 503 -3.46 -1.79 -11.98
N HIS A 504 -4.18 -1.80 -10.86
CA HIS A 504 -5.64 -1.84 -10.78
C HIS A 504 -6.29 -2.97 -11.60
N ASN A 505 -5.56 -4.03 -11.93
CA ASN A 505 -6.05 -5.22 -12.62
C ASN A 505 -5.84 -6.44 -11.71
N ASN A 506 -6.67 -7.46 -11.85
CA ASN A 506 -6.45 -8.75 -11.21
C ASN A 506 -5.74 -9.68 -12.20
N PHE A 507 -4.64 -10.32 -11.82
CA PHE A 507 -4.02 -11.41 -12.59
C PHE A 507 -3.12 -12.28 -11.73
N ASN A 508 -2.84 -13.50 -12.21
CA ASN A 508 -1.89 -14.41 -11.58
C ASN A 508 -0.79 -14.78 -12.58
N VAL A 509 0.42 -15.02 -12.08
CA VAL A 509 1.57 -15.55 -12.84
C VAL A 509 2.13 -16.76 -12.10
N THR A 510 2.49 -17.81 -12.82
CA THR A 510 3.26 -18.94 -12.30
C THR A 510 4.59 -18.97 -13.06
N GLU A 511 5.65 -18.50 -12.43
CA GLU A 511 7.00 -18.44 -13.02
C GLU A 511 7.72 -19.79 -12.87
N SER A 512 7.48 -20.48 -11.75
CA SER A 512 7.96 -21.85 -11.52
C SER A 512 7.03 -22.62 -10.57
N GLU A 513 7.34 -23.88 -10.29
CA GLU A 513 6.64 -24.67 -9.26
C GLU A 513 6.75 -24.06 -7.86
N SER A 514 7.77 -23.23 -7.61
CA SER A 514 8.08 -22.61 -6.31
C SER A 514 7.97 -21.09 -6.29
N LEU A 515 7.56 -20.45 -7.39
CA LEU A 515 7.35 -19.00 -7.47
C LEU A 515 6.07 -18.67 -8.25
N ARG A 516 5.09 -18.10 -7.54
CA ARG A 516 3.86 -17.54 -8.10
C ARG A 516 3.68 -16.10 -7.69
N GLU A 517 2.92 -15.34 -8.48
CA GLU A 517 2.52 -13.97 -8.17
C GLU A 517 1.00 -13.82 -8.30
N HIS A 518 0.44 -13.04 -7.37
CA HIS A 518 -0.95 -12.61 -7.33
C HIS A 518 -1.00 -11.07 -7.38
N ASN A 519 -1.22 -10.50 -8.57
CA ASN A 519 -1.55 -9.08 -8.68
C ASN A 519 -3.04 -8.92 -8.39
N ILE A 520 -3.38 -8.18 -7.35
CA ILE A 520 -4.74 -8.03 -6.83
C ILE A 520 -5.36 -6.77 -7.43
N ALA A 521 -6.62 -6.87 -7.89
CA ALA A 521 -7.38 -5.70 -8.33
C ALA A 521 -7.61 -4.69 -7.20
N ALA A 522 -7.57 -3.40 -7.55
CA ALA A 522 -7.67 -2.28 -6.62
C ALA A 522 -8.99 -2.26 -5.82
N VAL A 523 -8.92 -1.87 -4.55
CA VAL A 523 -10.10 -1.59 -3.72
C VAL A 523 -10.92 -0.45 -4.33
N CYS A 524 -10.26 0.59 -4.84
CA CYS A 524 -10.93 1.73 -5.48
C CYS A 524 -11.50 1.43 -6.88
N ALA A 525 -11.31 0.23 -7.43
CA ALA A 525 -11.61 -0.08 -8.82
C ALA A 525 -10.90 0.90 -9.79
N THR A 526 -11.62 1.50 -10.75
CA THR A 526 -11.10 2.58 -11.60
C THR A 526 -11.12 3.93 -10.85
N TRP A 527 -10.25 4.10 -9.85
CA TRP A 527 -10.09 5.32 -9.02
C TRP A 527 -11.41 5.93 -8.51
N TRP A 528 -12.26 5.07 -7.95
CA TRP A 528 -13.60 5.36 -7.41
C TRP A 528 -14.60 5.92 -8.45
N TRP A 529 -14.22 6.05 -9.72
CA TRP A 529 -15.08 6.63 -10.74
C TRP A 529 -16.21 5.69 -11.17
N THR A 530 -15.96 4.39 -11.33
CA THR A 530 -16.98 3.42 -11.78
C THR A 530 -18.03 3.12 -10.72
N GLY A 531 -17.70 3.25 -9.42
CA GLY A 531 -18.67 3.22 -8.32
C GLY A 531 -19.43 4.54 -8.08
N HIS A 532 -18.91 5.67 -8.55
CA HIS A 532 -19.57 6.97 -8.39
C HIS A 532 -20.87 7.09 -9.21
N THR A 533 -21.90 7.71 -8.63
CA THR A 533 -23.26 7.81 -9.19
C THR A 533 -23.35 8.60 -10.50
N ASP A 534 -22.39 9.49 -10.76
CA ASP A 534 -22.29 10.21 -12.04
C ASP A 534 -21.91 9.30 -13.23
N TYR A 535 -21.37 8.11 -12.97
CA TYR A 535 -20.86 7.19 -13.98
C TYR A 535 -21.83 6.02 -14.17
N ALA A 536 -21.47 4.83 -13.70
CA ALA A 536 -22.25 3.60 -13.85
C ALA A 536 -22.74 3.02 -12.50
N GLY A 537 -22.13 3.42 -11.38
CA GLY A 537 -22.48 2.91 -10.05
C GLY A 537 -22.21 1.42 -9.85
N ASN A 538 -21.25 0.83 -10.58
CA ASN A 538 -21.03 -0.62 -10.64
C ASN A 538 -19.63 -1.09 -10.19
N HIS A 539 -18.74 -0.16 -9.81
CA HIS A 539 -17.47 -0.44 -9.10
C HIS A 539 -16.60 -1.52 -9.75
N ILE A 540 -16.22 -1.31 -11.02
CA ILE A 540 -15.37 -2.22 -11.82
C ILE A 540 -14.04 -1.60 -12.23
N CYS A 541 -13.00 -2.44 -12.27
CA CYS A 541 -11.64 -2.19 -12.69
C CYS A 541 -11.49 -2.11 -14.22
N ARG A 542 -10.32 -1.67 -14.69
CA ARG A 542 -10.02 -1.46 -16.12
C ARG A 542 -9.99 -2.74 -16.96
N ASP A 543 -9.84 -3.90 -16.31
CA ASP A 543 -9.88 -5.25 -16.87
C ASP A 543 -11.27 -5.92 -16.78
N GLY A 544 -12.26 -5.21 -16.22
CA GLY A 544 -13.62 -5.70 -16.01
C GLY A 544 -13.87 -6.51 -14.75
N SER A 545 -12.84 -6.80 -13.93
CA SER A 545 -13.08 -7.31 -12.58
C SER A 545 -13.87 -6.27 -11.76
N PRO A 546 -14.65 -6.68 -10.73
CA PRO A 546 -15.04 -5.75 -9.67
C PRO A 546 -13.81 -5.06 -9.05
N GLY A 547 -14.00 -3.95 -8.34
CA GLY A 547 -13.03 -3.55 -7.30
C GLY A 547 -13.11 -4.53 -6.13
N GLY A 548 -11.98 -4.84 -5.48
CA GLY A 548 -11.97 -5.94 -4.52
C GLY A 548 -10.65 -6.17 -3.80
N TYR A 549 -10.50 -7.40 -3.32
CA TYR A 549 -9.40 -7.86 -2.48
C TYR A 549 -9.29 -9.39 -2.60
N LYS A 550 -8.21 -9.99 -2.10
CA LYS A 550 -8.02 -11.45 -2.08
C LYS A 550 -8.01 -11.96 -0.64
N ILE A 551 -8.74 -13.05 -0.40
CA ILE A 551 -8.74 -13.75 0.89
C ILE A 551 -7.85 -14.98 0.77
N PHE A 552 -6.92 -15.13 1.71
CA PHE A 552 -6.11 -16.33 1.90
C PHE A 552 -6.59 -17.07 3.15
N GLU A 553 -6.83 -18.37 3.00
CA GLU A 553 -7.35 -19.26 4.02
C GLU A 553 -6.29 -20.31 4.38
N ALA A 554 -5.68 -20.17 5.55
CA ALA A 554 -4.59 -21.03 5.99
C ALA A 554 -5.07 -22.12 6.96
N SER A 555 -4.38 -23.27 6.90
CA SER A 555 -4.42 -24.35 7.90
C SER A 555 -3.04 -25.01 7.94
N GLY A 556 -2.25 -24.71 8.98
CA GLY A 556 -0.83 -25.01 9.03
C GLY A 556 -0.07 -24.31 7.91
N GLN A 557 0.57 -25.09 7.05
CA GLN A 557 1.31 -24.61 5.87
C GLN A 557 0.46 -24.65 4.58
N GLN A 558 -0.77 -25.15 4.62
CA GLN A 558 -1.65 -25.21 3.46
C GLN A 558 -2.44 -23.91 3.35
N VAL A 559 -2.43 -23.29 2.17
CA VAL A 559 -3.11 -22.02 1.91
C VAL A 559 -4.01 -22.16 0.68
N GLY A 560 -5.31 -21.99 0.89
CA GLY A 560 -6.26 -21.72 -0.18
C GLY A 560 -6.42 -20.21 -0.39
N TRP A 561 -6.93 -19.78 -1.54
CA TRP A 561 -7.31 -18.38 -1.75
C TRP A 561 -8.48 -18.23 -2.71
N TYR A 562 -9.15 -17.08 -2.64
CA TYR A 562 -10.12 -16.65 -3.64
C TYR A 562 -10.16 -15.12 -3.73
N TYR A 563 -10.38 -14.60 -4.93
CA TYR A 563 -10.69 -13.20 -5.14
C TYR A 563 -12.12 -12.87 -4.66
N LYS A 564 -12.31 -11.70 -4.06
CA LYS A 564 -13.59 -11.23 -3.53
C LYS A 564 -13.85 -9.80 -4.03
N GLY A 565 -14.78 -9.68 -4.97
CA GLY A 565 -15.29 -8.39 -5.41
C GLY A 565 -16.19 -7.74 -4.34
N ILE A 566 -16.05 -6.43 -4.16
CA ILE A 566 -16.86 -5.64 -3.23
C ILE A 566 -18.32 -5.63 -3.70
N GLY A 567 -19.25 -5.93 -2.78
CA GLY A 567 -20.68 -6.03 -3.07
C GLY A 567 -21.06 -7.28 -3.87
N LYS A 568 -20.18 -8.28 -3.98
CA LYS A 568 -20.40 -9.54 -4.71
C LYS A 568 -20.18 -10.75 -3.81
N GLU A 569 -20.94 -11.81 -4.04
CA GLU A 569 -20.76 -13.10 -3.37
C GLU A 569 -19.40 -13.73 -3.69
N ALA A 570 -18.84 -14.54 -2.78
CA ALA A 570 -17.56 -15.22 -3.00
C ALA A 570 -17.59 -16.24 -4.17
N SER A 571 -18.78 -16.61 -4.65
CA SER A 571 -18.98 -17.43 -5.86
C SER A 571 -18.92 -16.62 -7.17
N TYR A 572 -18.89 -15.29 -7.11
CA TYR A 572 -18.86 -14.41 -8.29
C TYR A 572 -17.46 -14.28 -8.89
N GLN A 573 -16.97 -15.35 -9.51
CA GLN A 573 -15.62 -15.44 -10.09
C GLN A 573 -15.54 -15.14 -11.59
N PHE A 574 -16.68 -14.96 -12.28
CA PHE A 574 -16.69 -14.59 -13.69
C PHE A 574 -17.95 -13.84 -14.12
N ARG A 575 -17.86 -13.12 -15.24
CA ARG A 575 -18.99 -12.45 -15.94
C ARG A 575 -19.10 -12.92 -17.39
N THR A 576 -20.32 -12.99 -17.90
CA THR A 576 -20.62 -13.41 -19.28
C THR A 576 -21.27 -12.31 -20.12
N TYR A 577 -20.85 -12.21 -21.38
CA TYR A 577 -21.32 -11.22 -22.36
C TYR A 577 -21.79 -11.91 -23.63
N ASP A 578 -22.99 -11.57 -24.11
CA ASP A 578 -23.43 -11.94 -25.45
C ASP A 578 -22.91 -10.90 -26.43
N LEU A 579 -21.92 -11.26 -27.26
CA LEU A 579 -21.31 -10.27 -28.16
C LEU A 579 -22.29 -9.79 -29.23
N ASN A 580 -23.34 -10.56 -29.54
CA ASN A 580 -24.43 -10.11 -30.41
C ASN A 580 -25.15 -8.86 -29.86
N GLU A 581 -25.13 -8.66 -28.53
CA GLU A 581 -25.83 -7.59 -27.78
C GLU A 581 -24.85 -6.56 -27.17
N CYS A 582 -23.60 -6.53 -27.63
CA CYS A 582 -22.55 -5.62 -27.15
C CYS A 582 -22.24 -4.47 -28.11
N LEU A 583 -23.11 -4.19 -29.09
CA LEU A 583 -22.97 -3.03 -29.97
C LEU A 583 -23.16 -1.74 -29.16
N LEU A 584 -22.17 -0.84 -29.24
CA LEU A 584 -22.22 0.50 -28.67
C LEU A 584 -22.58 1.49 -29.78
N GLU A 585 -23.59 2.33 -29.56
CA GLU A 585 -23.97 3.38 -30.51
C GLU A 585 -23.64 4.78 -29.98
N LYS A 586 -22.83 5.53 -30.74
CA LYS A 586 -22.43 6.90 -30.37
C LYS A 586 -23.63 7.82 -30.18
N SER A 587 -24.64 7.68 -31.03
CA SER A 587 -25.92 8.42 -31.03
C SER A 587 -26.62 8.36 -29.67
N GLU A 588 -26.55 7.21 -29.01
CA GLU A 588 -27.23 6.93 -27.74
C GLU A 588 -26.34 7.25 -26.55
N LEU A 589 -25.07 6.83 -26.61
CA LEU A 589 -24.17 6.83 -25.44
C LEU A 589 -23.42 8.14 -25.25
N CYS A 590 -22.97 8.78 -26.33
CA CYS A 590 -22.14 9.99 -26.27
C CYS A 590 -22.23 10.82 -27.57
N PRO A 591 -23.43 11.35 -27.92
CA PRO A 591 -23.68 11.96 -29.24
C PRO A 591 -22.79 13.17 -29.57
N SER A 592 -22.31 13.88 -28.54
CA SER A 592 -21.37 15.01 -28.61
C SER A 592 -19.93 14.62 -28.92
N ALA A 593 -19.54 13.35 -28.76
CA ALA A 593 -18.18 12.89 -28.97
C ALA A 593 -17.78 12.92 -30.45
N SER A 594 -16.48 13.10 -30.74
CA SER A 594 -15.96 12.96 -32.10
C SER A 594 -16.05 11.49 -32.55
N ASN A 595 -16.22 11.25 -33.86
CA ASN A 595 -16.23 9.87 -34.37
C ASN A 595 -14.88 9.17 -34.15
N ALA A 596 -13.77 9.92 -34.19
CA ALA A 596 -12.43 9.38 -33.98
C ALA A 596 -12.23 8.91 -32.53
N ASP A 597 -12.65 9.72 -31.54
CA ASP A 597 -12.57 9.34 -30.13
C ASP A 597 -13.52 8.19 -29.80
N PHE A 598 -14.74 8.21 -30.38
CA PHE A 598 -15.70 7.12 -30.20
C PHE A 598 -15.13 5.78 -30.70
N THR A 599 -14.73 5.67 -31.97
CA THR A 599 -14.16 4.42 -32.50
C THR A 599 -12.89 4.00 -31.76
N LYS A 600 -12.03 4.96 -31.34
CA LYS A 600 -10.83 4.65 -30.55
C LYS A 600 -11.17 4.02 -29.19
N TYR A 601 -12.16 4.55 -28.48
CA TYR A 601 -12.45 4.16 -27.09
C TYR A 601 -13.66 3.24 -26.93
N ALA A 602 -14.41 2.96 -28.00
CA ALA A 602 -15.36 1.86 -28.08
C ALA A 602 -14.64 0.50 -28.21
N CYS A 603 -13.33 0.47 -28.45
CA CYS A 603 -12.49 -0.73 -28.38
C CYS A 603 -12.94 -1.87 -29.32
N GLY A 604 -13.57 -1.53 -30.45
CA GLY A 604 -14.13 -2.48 -31.42
C GLY A 604 -15.60 -2.87 -31.18
N TYR A 605 -16.19 -2.44 -30.06
CA TYR A 605 -17.62 -2.62 -29.76
C TYR A 605 -18.52 -1.61 -30.50
N ASP A 606 -17.94 -0.71 -31.31
CA ASP A 606 -18.66 0.09 -32.32
C ASP A 606 -19.06 -0.71 -33.57
N GLN A 607 -18.69 -1.99 -33.63
CA GLN A 607 -18.96 -2.90 -34.75
C GLN A 607 -19.91 -4.02 -34.33
N LYS A 608 -20.96 -4.26 -35.12
CA LYS A 608 -21.97 -5.28 -34.81
C LYS A 608 -21.39 -6.68 -34.94
N ASN A 609 -21.41 -7.46 -33.85
CA ASN A 609 -21.18 -8.91 -33.91
C ASN A 609 -22.49 -9.63 -34.28
N SER A 610 -22.41 -10.69 -35.07
CA SER A 610 -23.53 -11.60 -35.38
C SER A 610 -23.05 -13.04 -35.55
N ASN A 611 -21.92 -13.37 -34.92
CA ASN A 611 -21.24 -14.67 -35.01
C ASN A 611 -21.74 -15.67 -33.97
N ASN A 612 -22.68 -15.29 -33.09
CA ASN A 612 -23.13 -16.04 -31.91
C ASN A 612 -21.98 -16.33 -30.92
N GLU A 613 -21.13 -15.33 -30.71
CA GLU A 613 -20.00 -15.43 -29.80
C GLU A 613 -20.37 -14.93 -28.40
N VAL A 614 -19.91 -15.66 -27.38
CA VAL A 614 -19.99 -15.25 -25.97
C VAL A 614 -18.57 -15.02 -25.47
N LEU A 615 -18.39 -13.93 -24.73
CA LEU A 615 -17.15 -13.60 -24.03
C LEU A 615 -17.36 -13.82 -22.52
N ILE A 616 -16.36 -14.40 -21.87
CA ILE A 616 -16.39 -14.80 -20.46
C ILE A 616 -15.14 -14.22 -19.79
N ASN A 617 -15.33 -13.31 -18.84
CA ASN A 617 -14.26 -12.66 -18.07
C ASN A 617 -14.13 -13.43 -16.74
N VAL A 618 -13.01 -14.14 -16.51
CA VAL A 618 -12.79 -14.98 -15.31
C VAL A 618 -11.76 -14.32 -14.40
N PHE A 619 -12.24 -13.60 -13.37
CA PHE A 619 -11.47 -12.52 -12.74
C PHE A 619 -10.14 -12.97 -12.11
N ASP A 620 -10.11 -14.14 -11.47
CA ASP A 620 -8.92 -14.65 -10.77
C ASP A 620 -8.27 -15.85 -11.46
N TRP A 621 -8.32 -15.88 -12.79
CA TRP A 621 -7.74 -16.96 -13.57
C TRP A 621 -6.26 -17.20 -13.21
N ALA A 622 -5.94 -18.46 -12.91
CA ALA A 622 -4.59 -19.01 -12.89
C ALA A 622 -4.53 -20.22 -13.83
N ASP A 623 -3.35 -20.64 -14.28
CA ASP A 623 -3.23 -21.62 -15.37
C ASP A 623 -3.53 -23.08 -14.96
N ASP A 624 -3.75 -23.33 -13.67
CA ASP A 624 -4.31 -24.55 -13.10
C ASP A 624 -5.85 -24.56 -13.06
N TRP A 625 -6.52 -23.45 -13.42
CA TRP A 625 -7.98 -23.37 -13.53
C TRP A 625 -8.49 -24.03 -14.82
N LYS A 626 -9.80 -24.32 -14.84
CA LYS A 626 -10.49 -24.94 -15.98
C LYS A 626 -11.81 -24.22 -16.26
N ILE A 627 -12.17 -24.12 -17.54
CA ILE A 627 -13.49 -23.67 -17.99
C ILE A 627 -14.14 -24.70 -18.90
N GLU A 628 -15.40 -25.02 -18.64
CA GLU A 628 -16.24 -25.90 -19.48
C GLU A 628 -17.52 -25.17 -19.86
N VAL A 629 -17.88 -25.21 -21.14
CA VAL A 629 -19.10 -24.58 -21.68
C VAL A 629 -19.93 -25.62 -22.43
N THR A 630 -21.22 -25.69 -22.12
CA THR A 630 -22.19 -26.58 -22.75
C THR A 630 -23.33 -25.76 -23.34
N ASP A 631 -23.65 -25.98 -24.61
CA ASP A 631 -24.85 -25.40 -25.23
C ASP A 631 -26.09 -26.21 -24.85
N LEU A 632 -27.08 -25.58 -24.23
CA LEU A 632 -28.26 -26.27 -23.69
C LEU A 632 -29.32 -26.58 -24.77
N SER A 633 -29.13 -26.16 -26.02
CA SER A 633 -30.02 -26.51 -27.13
C SER A 633 -29.79 -27.94 -27.66
N ASP A 634 -28.57 -28.45 -27.56
CA ASP A 634 -28.18 -29.80 -28.00
C ASP A 634 -27.36 -30.60 -26.95
N ASN A 635 -27.12 -30.02 -25.77
CA ASN A 635 -26.23 -30.53 -24.71
C ASN A 635 -24.79 -30.80 -25.16
N SER A 636 -24.32 -30.16 -26.24
CA SER A 636 -22.95 -30.34 -26.72
C SER A 636 -21.95 -29.46 -25.97
N LYS A 637 -20.75 -30.02 -25.71
CA LYS A 637 -19.62 -29.23 -25.23
C LYS A 637 -19.10 -28.32 -26.35
N LEU A 638 -18.83 -27.07 -26.01
CA LEU A 638 -18.28 -26.07 -26.93
C LEU A 638 -16.77 -25.89 -26.69
N THR A 639 -16.03 -25.58 -27.75
CA THR A 639 -14.61 -25.23 -27.64
C THR A 639 -14.46 -23.80 -27.15
N THR A 640 -13.77 -23.63 -26.02
CA THR A 640 -13.44 -22.32 -25.45
C THR A 640 -11.99 -21.94 -25.81
N THR A 641 -11.78 -20.69 -26.24
CA THR A 641 -10.45 -20.15 -26.58
C THR A 641 -10.12 -18.99 -25.65
N ARG A 642 -8.96 -19.02 -24.97
CA ARG A 642 -8.44 -17.87 -24.22
C ARG A 642 -8.06 -16.76 -25.21
N VAL A 643 -8.47 -15.53 -24.93
CA VAL A 643 -8.26 -14.36 -25.78
C VAL A 643 -7.74 -13.18 -24.96
N ARG A 644 -7.03 -12.25 -25.61
CA ARG A 644 -6.64 -10.97 -25.00
C ARG A 644 -7.49 -9.88 -25.61
N THR A 645 -8.38 -9.28 -24.81
CA THR A 645 -9.36 -8.29 -25.27
C THR A 645 -9.70 -7.30 -24.16
N TYR A 646 -10.47 -6.27 -24.52
CA TYR A 646 -11.07 -5.33 -23.58
C TYR A 646 -12.34 -5.90 -22.95
N ASP A 647 -12.71 -5.39 -21.78
CA ASP A 647 -13.99 -5.70 -21.14
C ASP A 647 -15.12 -4.78 -21.66
N PRO A 648 -16.23 -5.32 -22.23
CA PRO A 648 -17.33 -4.51 -22.76
C PRO A 648 -18.00 -3.62 -21.70
N LEU A 649 -18.12 -4.11 -20.46
CA LEU A 649 -18.79 -3.38 -19.39
C LEU A 649 -17.95 -2.19 -18.92
N HIS A 650 -16.63 -2.32 -18.81
CA HIS A 650 -15.77 -1.18 -18.47
C HIS A 650 -15.74 -0.13 -19.60
N VAL A 651 -15.76 -0.55 -20.87
CA VAL A 651 -15.92 0.39 -22.01
C VAL A 651 -17.21 1.20 -21.86
N LEU A 652 -18.35 0.55 -21.62
CA LEU A 652 -19.63 1.22 -21.42
C LEU A 652 -19.65 2.08 -20.13
N SER A 653 -19.07 1.58 -19.04
CA SER A 653 -19.17 2.18 -17.69
C SER A 653 -18.22 3.36 -17.47
N TYR A 654 -17.07 3.38 -18.14
CA TYR A 654 -16.07 4.43 -17.98
C TYR A 654 -15.80 5.19 -19.28
N ASN A 655 -15.34 4.51 -20.35
CA ASN A 655 -14.95 5.20 -21.59
C ASN A 655 -16.11 6.01 -22.18
N MET A 656 -17.27 5.36 -22.38
CA MET A 656 -18.44 6.02 -22.95
C MET A 656 -18.99 7.13 -22.03
N ARG A 657 -18.97 6.94 -20.70
CA ARG A 657 -19.38 7.97 -19.73
C ARG A 657 -18.46 9.19 -19.73
N LYS A 658 -17.13 9.01 -19.84
CA LYS A 658 -16.17 10.12 -19.98
C LYS A 658 -16.38 10.89 -21.28
N LEU A 659 -16.58 10.20 -22.40
CA LEU A 659 -16.89 10.82 -23.69
C LEU A 659 -18.22 11.58 -23.66
N ALA A 660 -19.28 11.01 -23.05
CA ALA A 660 -20.58 11.67 -22.90
C ALA A 660 -20.49 12.97 -22.08
N LYS A 661 -19.66 12.97 -21.04
CA LYS A 661 -19.34 14.14 -20.20
C LYS A 661 -18.29 15.09 -20.84
N ALA A 662 -17.87 14.86 -22.08
CA ALA A 662 -16.81 15.61 -22.77
C ALA A 662 -15.54 15.83 -21.92
N SER A 663 -15.21 14.85 -21.08
CA SER A 663 -14.15 14.92 -20.07
C SER A 663 -12.91 14.15 -20.52
N THR A 664 -11.72 14.57 -20.07
CA THR A 664 -10.46 13.87 -20.35
C THR A 664 -10.54 12.40 -19.93
N LEU A 665 -10.16 11.50 -20.84
CA LEU A 665 -10.10 10.07 -20.59
C LEU A 665 -8.76 9.71 -19.95
N THR A 666 -8.73 9.64 -18.62
CA THR A 666 -7.52 9.39 -17.84
C THR A 666 -7.23 7.90 -17.65
N PHE A 667 -8.27 7.08 -17.43
CA PHE A 667 -8.13 5.65 -17.10
C PHE A 667 -8.88 4.72 -18.08
N PRO A 668 -8.52 4.69 -19.37
CA PRO A 668 -9.21 3.88 -20.37
C PRO A 668 -9.21 2.38 -20.03
N THR A 669 -10.21 1.65 -20.54
CA THR A 669 -10.25 0.18 -20.48
C THR A 669 -8.92 -0.43 -20.94
N SER A 670 -8.42 -1.40 -20.17
CA SER A 670 -7.18 -2.11 -20.44
C SER A 670 -7.43 -3.44 -21.14
N TYR A 671 -6.42 -3.95 -21.83
CA TYR A 671 -6.43 -5.34 -22.28
C TYR A 671 -6.21 -6.26 -21.09
N THR A 672 -6.99 -7.34 -21.00
CA THR A 672 -6.72 -8.47 -20.09
C THR A 672 -6.63 -9.78 -20.86
N ALA A 673 -5.85 -10.73 -20.31
CA ALA A 673 -5.70 -12.09 -20.79
C ALA A 673 -6.53 -13.13 -20.02
N HIS A 674 -7.34 -12.74 -19.02
CA HIS A 674 -8.29 -13.63 -18.33
C HIS A 674 -9.67 -13.69 -18.98
N MET A 675 -9.68 -13.51 -20.30
CA MET A 675 -10.88 -13.53 -21.15
C MET A 675 -10.94 -14.81 -21.98
N PHE A 676 -12.14 -15.35 -22.12
CA PHE A 676 -12.41 -16.57 -22.85
C PHE A 676 -13.56 -16.37 -23.83
N LYS A 677 -13.38 -16.80 -25.08
CA LYS A 677 -14.41 -16.71 -26.12
C LYS A 677 -14.89 -18.08 -26.54
N VAL A 678 -16.20 -18.20 -26.76
CA VAL A 678 -16.87 -19.42 -27.21
C VAL A 678 -17.93 -19.08 -28.26
N LYS A 679 -18.20 -19.99 -29.20
CA LYS A 679 -19.24 -19.83 -30.22
C LYS A 679 -20.42 -20.74 -29.95
N ALA A 680 -21.57 -20.14 -29.62
CA ALA A 680 -22.84 -20.83 -29.35
C ALA A 680 -23.47 -21.36 -30.65
N ARG A 681 -24.39 -22.34 -30.52
CA ARG A 681 -25.08 -22.95 -31.67
C ARG A 681 -25.99 -21.97 -32.39
N THR A 682 -26.73 -21.13 -31.66
CA THR A 682 -27.66 -20.14 -32.22
C THR A 682 -27.48 -18.77 -31.57
N ALA A 683 -28.24 -17.77 -32.01
CA ALA A 683 -28.25 -16.45 -31.40
C ALA A 683 -28.92 -16.42 -30.01
N SER A 684 -29.68 -17.47 -29.64
CA SER A 684 -30.51 -17.52 -28.43
C SER A 684 -30.34 -18.81 -27.61
N SER A 685 -29.40 -19.69 -27.97
CA SER A 685 -29.12 -20.87 -27.17
C SER A 685 -28.48 -20.47 -25.84
N SER A 686 -29.09 -20.89 -24.73
CA SER A 686 -28.55 -20.68 -23.39
C SER A 686 -27.33 -21.58 -23.16
N LEU A 687 -26.34 -21.08 -22.42
CA LEU A 687 -25.10 -21.80 -22.14
C LEU A 687 -25.00 -22.13 -20.65
N ARG A 688 -24.67 -23.37 -20.30
CA ARG A 688 -24.13 -23.69 -18.98
C ARG A 688 -22.62 -23.49 -19.03
N ILE A 689 -22.10 -22.65 -18.15
CA ILE A 689 -20.69 -22.32 -18.01
C ILE A 689 -20.25 -22.72 -16.61
N VAL A 690 -19.23 -23.56 -16.52
CA VAL A 690 -18.62 -23.99 -15.25
C VAL A 690 -17.14 -23.62 -15.27
N VAL A 691 -16.72 -22.80 -14.31
CA VAL A 691 -15.32 -22.52 -14.02
C VAL A 691 -14.93 -23.33 -12.80
N THR A 692 -13.76 -23.98 -12.82
CA THR A 692 -13.19 -24.71 -11.68
C THR A 692 -11.83 -24.11 -11.36
N ASP A 693 -11.59 -23.74 -10.10
CA ASP A 693 -10.29 -23.23 -9.65
C ASP A 693 -9.27 -24.36 -9.40
N GLY A 694 -8.01 -23.98 -9.14
CA GLY A 694 -6.92 -24.91 -8.81
C GLY A 694 -7.14 -25.75 -7.53
N PHE A 695 -8.13 -25.39 -6.70
CA PHE A 695 -8.54 -26.16 -5.52
C PHE A 695 -9.72 -27.11 -5.80
N GLY A 696 -10.24 -27.13 -7.05
CA GLY A 696 -11.35 -27.98 -7.47
C GLY A 696 -12.74 -27.41 -7.16
N LYS A 697 -12.84 -26.18 -6.65
CA LYS A 697 -14.14 -25.54 -6.35
C LYS A 697 -14.75 -25.00 -7.64
N GLN A 698 -16.05 -25.23 -7.79
CA GLN A 698 -16.80 -24.92 -9.02
C GLN A 698 -17.68 -23.69 -8.86
N TYR A 699 -17.70 -22.88 -9.92
CA TYR A 699 -18.52 -21.70 -10.10
C TYR A 699 -19.36 -21.91 -11.37
N GLU A 700 -20.69 -21.99 -11.25
CA GLU A 700 -21.60 -22.25 -12.38
C GLU A 700 -22.50 -21.04 -12.67
N GLN A 701 -22.69 -20.73 -13.95
CA GLN A 701 -23.75 -19.83 -14.43
C GLN A 701 -24.48 -20.50 -15.60
N VAL A 702 -25.82 -20.45 -15.58
CA VAL A 702 -26.63 -20.68 -16.78
C VAL A 702 -26.94 -19.32 -17.41
N MET A 703 -26.25 -19.02 -18.50
CA MET A 703 -26.42 -17.79 -19.26
C MET A 703 -27.59 -17.94 -20.24
N SER A 704 -28.73 -17.31 -19.93
CA SER A 704 -29.84 -17.13 -20.88
C SER A 704 -29.44 -16.17 -22.01
N ARG A 705 -29.83 -16.46 -23.25
CA ARG A 705 -29.50 -15.63 -24.42
C ARG A 705 -30.74 -15.27 -25.26
N PRO A 706 -30.83 -14.07 -25.85
CA PRO A 706 -29.83 -12.99 -25.83
C PRO A 706 -29.68 -12.34 -24.44
N LYS A 707 -28.45 -11.91 -24.10
CA LYS A 707 -28.13 -11.22 -22.83
C LYS A 707 -27.64 -9.79 -23.11
N ALA A 708 -28.50 -8.82 -22.87
CA ALA A 708 -28.19 -7.40 -23.09
C ALA A 708 -27.01 -6.90 -22.23
N LEU A 709 -26.12 -6.10 -22.83
CA LEU A 709 -25.09 -5.35 -22.12
C LEU A 709 -25.75 -4.24 -21.28
N SER A 710 -25.50 -4.21 -19.96
CA SER A 710 -26.07 -3.19 -19.06
C SER A 710 -25.23 -3.00 -17.79
N TYR A 711 -25.33 -1.83 -17.14
CA TYR A 711 -24.46 -1.46 -16.00
C TYR A 711 -24.53 -2.44 -14.81
N GLY A 712 -25.72 -3.01 -14.55
CA GLY A 712 -25.98 -3.94 -13.44
C GLY A 712 -25.94 -5.41 -13.82
N MET A 713 -25.31 -5.77 -14.95
CA MET A 713 -25.22 -7.18 -15.36
C MET A 713 -24.20 -7.97 -14.54
N GLU A 714 -24.53 -9.23 -14.25
CA GLU A 714 -23.68 -10.18 -13.52
C GLU A 714 -23.29 -11.40 -14.37
#